data_AF-A0A6N9UTB9-F1
#
_entry.id   AF-A0A6N9UTB9-F1
#
_cell.length_a   1.000
_cell.length_b   1.000
_cell.length_c   1.000
_cell.angle_alpha   90.00
_cell.angle_beta   90.00
_cell.angle_gamma   90.00
#
_symmetry.space_group_name_H-M   'P 1'
#
loop_
_entity.id
_entity.type
_entity.pdbx_description
1 polymer ?
#
loop_
_entity_poly.entity_id
_entity_poly.type
_entity_poly.pdbx_seq_one_letter_code
_entity_poly.pdbx_strand_id
1 'polypeptide(L)'
;MPPRPATAPHAPPVPEQAPRPVSVVAAWLDEERPPARPGIWRFGYRPPEETPERVAPVTVVGMLVPLLLAMLVWSLWQRGVTSYQYALLRLFTPDDWWWGGTLASPKVFEGQEVASPGAEALVIYEGLAFAALVALVAVLGSWRAVVSHYVTRRPQPARALIAALLALAVLSLVFPDAFPAVGWSPVPVVDPLLSLTVLVSDGYGLMASRLYTDTLYAVVTLLVVWPFARLGGWLPYARTLLAARRAAPAPGVPAARPRSQWPALRDVGQHEAADLLTGEVARGGVNDVDCARVENAFSAARRGATLDAFRDTVLRLGGAAWAHPSGARDLLRRTARHDLLAGQVRIGRWTAAQQTPLPYRDAGAALGPEVLGTSLLAVGPPGSGKTRALVEPVTEALALQALTGACAVVAVSAPGTPVCEDDAFDVIVRIGDPASVHDLDPYAESDDPDDAAAILAEALVGDLDTVGAQGAVTALAQLLGPFRAVHGRFPSLPELHALLAGEETALARLGEALAASGNDVMRRELDARVRQTGAPGDAGRALADRLALLNRPAFADFFGGRGPARPFSLRAVAHHPLRVRIDVPERGHDEAARVITRLVLAQFHAVVRQGRREHFACLVLDDATGAVTPESVRRIQRLRSQNAGVLLALRTVGDVPEALHGPLYGAVGCRMAFCGVSTWDGGRFAQAWGTEWVETTEVAKHTVFADQPMTRFIHAVRKLVTGRAVTTDAVTVRQVERERWSASELAHAVPAGHAVLSLTSVEGEYAPPLLVDLRG
;
A
#
# COMPACT_ATOMS: atom_id res chain seq x y z
N MET A 1 -33.09 -47.34 36.46
CA MET A 1 -32.94 -46.62 35.17
C MET A 1 -34.13 -45.69 34.99
N PRO A 2 -33.94 -44.38 34.75
CA PRO A 2 -35.04 -43.46 34.51
C PRO A 2 -35.60 -43.60 33.08
N PRO A 3 -36.85 -43.19 32.81
CA PRO A 3 -37.48 -43.35 31.50
C PRO A 3 -36.90 -42.36 30.47
N ARG A 4 -36.78 -42.84 29.21
CA ARG A 4 -36.32 -42.06 28.05
C ARG A 4 -37.32 -40.95 27.71
N PRO A 5 -36.87 -39.72 27.39
CA PRO A 5 -37.75 -38.65 26.93
C PRO A 5 -38.30 -38.93 25.53
N ALA A 6 -39.59 -38.61 25.33
CA ALA A 6 -40.38 -38.95 24.14
C ALA A 6 -40.41 -37.86 23.05
N THR A 7 -39.45 -36.94 23.01
CA THR A 7 -39.46 -35.85 22.01
C THR A 7 -38.04 -35.49 21.60
N ALA A 8 -37.76 -35.63 20.31
CA ALA A 8 -36.53 -35.15 19.69
C ALA A 8 -36.51 -33.60 19.70
N PRO A 9 -35.33 -32.96 19.86
CA PRO A 9 -35.22 -31.51 19.77
C PRO A 9 -35.66 -31.05 18.38
N HIS A 10 -36.54 -30.03 18.35
CA HIS A 10 -37.03 -29.39 17.13
C HIS A 10 -35.85 -29.01 16.22
N ALA A 11 -35.71 -29.73 15.10
CA ALA A 11 -34.91 -29.27 13.98
C ALA A 11 -35.58 -27.99 13.42
N PRO A 12 -34.80 -26.96 13.05
CA PRO A 12 -35.34 -25.76 12.42
C PRO A 12 -36.09 -26.14 11.13
N PRO A 13 -37.18 -25.43 10.77
CA PRO A 13 -37.93 -25.72 9.56
C PRO A 13 -37.00 -25.64 8.36
N VAL A 14 -36.99 -26.71 7.56
CA VAL A 14 -36.32 -26.73 6.25
C VAL A 14 -36.98 -25.64 5.41
N PRO A 15 -36.22 -24.67 4.85
CA PRO A 15 -36.81 -23.62 4.04
C PRO A 15 -37.59 -24.22 2.86
N GLU A 16 -38.83 -23.77 2.71
CA GLU A 16 -39.86 -24.27 1.77
C GLU A 16 -39.50 -23.99 0.29
N GLN A 17 -38.39 -23.30 0.04
CA GLN A 17 -37.79 -23.09 -1.27
C GLN A 17 -36.29 -23.32 -1.18
N ALA A 18 -35.77 -24.18 -2.05
CA ALA A 18 -34.33 -24.18 -2.35
C ALA A 18 -33.90 -22.74 -2.67
N PRO A 19 -32.80 -22.23 -2.12
CA PRO A 19 -32.33 -20.89 -2.44
C PRO A 19 -32.22 -20.78 -3.95
N ARG A 20 -32.95 -19.81 -4.54
CA ARG A 20 -32.84 -19.53 -5.97
C ARG A 20 -31.35 -19.37 -6.29
N PRO A 21 -30.85 -19.95 -7.39
CA PRO A 21 -29.46 -19.76 -7.78
C PRO A 21 -29.21 -18.25 -7.84
N VAL A 22 -28.32 -17.78 -6.96
CA VAL A 22 -27.92 -16.38 -6.90
C VAL A 22 -27.33 -16.05 -8.26
N SER A 23 -27.78 -14.95 -8.88
CA SER A 23 -27.23 -14.54 -10.17
C SER A 23 -25.73 -14.32 -10.03
N VAL A 24 -24.97 -14.63 -11.10
CA VAL A 24 -23.50 -14.47 -11.10
C VAL A 24 -23.09 -13.03 -10.75
N VAL A 25 -23.86 -12.07 -11.23
CA VAL A 25 -23.64 -10.64 -10.96
C VAL A 25 -23.98 -10.26 -9.53
N ALA A 26 -25.04 -10.82 -8.93
CA ALA A 26 -25.32 -10.62 -7.51
C ALA A 26 -24.17 -11.16 -6.64
N ALA A 27 -23.67 -12.36 -6.94
CA ALA A 27 -22.52 -12.92 -6.24
C ALA A 27 -21.27 -12.03 -6.39
N TRP A 28 -21.00 -11.52 -7.59
CA TRP A 28 -19.89 -10.60 -7.82
C TRP A 28 -20.04 -9.24 -7.10
N LEU A 29 -21.26 -8.70 -7.02
CA LEU A 29 -21.53 -7.46 -6.27
C LEU A 29 -21.32 -7.66 -4.77
N ASP A 30 -21.79 -8.80 -4.25
CA ASP A 30 -21.80 -9.10 -2.82
C ASP A 30 -20.46 -9.65 -2.30
N GLU A 31 -19.55 -10.07 -3.17
CA GLU A 31 -18.21 -10.49 -2.79
C GLU A 31 -17.44 -9.35 -2.09
N GLU A 32 -16.78 -9.69 -0.97
CA GLU A 32 -16.04 -8.73 -0.18
C GLU A 32 -14.80 -8.21 -0.91
N ARG A 33 -14.55 -6.90 -0.76
CA ARG A 33 -13.39 -6.18 -1.31
C ARG A 33 -12.71 -5.41 -0.19
N PRO A 34 -12.01 -6.08 0.74
CA PRO A 34 -11.36 -5.39 1.84
C PRO A 34 -10.28 -4.43 1.33
N PRO A 35 -10.02 -3.32 2.06
CA PRO A 35 -8.91 -2.44 1.74
C PRO A 35 -7.60 -3.25 1.83
N ALA A 36 -6.82 -3.20 0.76
CA ALA A 36 -5.58 -3.94 0.63
C ALA A 36 -4.49 -3.04 0.07
N ARG A 37 -3.24 -3.41 0.36
CA ARG A 37 -2.06 -2.70 -0.14
C ARG A 37 -2.04 -2.65 -1.68
N PRO A 38 -1.33 -1.68 -2.29
CA PRO A 38 -1.32 -1.51 -3.75
C PRO A 38 -0.85 -2.79 -4.45
N GLY A 39 -1.49 -3.13 -5.55
CA GLY A 39 -1.13 -4.32 -6.33
C GLY A 39 -1.76 -5.62 -5.88
N ILE A 40 -2.50 -5.64 -4.76
CA ILE A 40 -3.27 -6.80 -4.34
C ILE A 40 -4.65 -6.77 -5.02
N TRP A 41 -4.99 -7.88 -5.68
CA TRP A 41 -6.32 -8.14 -6.23
C TRP A 41 -7.34 -8.23 -5.11
N ARG A 42 -8.27 -7.26 -5.02
CA ARG A 42 -9.18 -7.12 -3.87
C ARG A 42 -10.38 -8.07 -3.91
N PHE A 43 -10.86 -8.43 -5.09
CA PHE A 43 -12.04 -9.28 -5.25
C PHE A 43 -11.80 -10.67 -4.65
N GLY A 44 -12.47 -10.96 -3.53
CA GLY A 44 -12.32 -12.21 -2.77
C GLY A 44 -11.00 -12.33 -2.00
N TYR A 45 -10.28 -11.22 -1.78
CA TYR A 45 -9.04 -11.22 -1.00
C TYR A 45 -9.33 -11.44 0.47
N ARG A 46 -8.63 -12.41 1.08
CA ARG A 46 -8.71 -12.66 2.51
C ARG A 46 -7.37 -12.27 3.14
N PRO A 47 -7.33 -11.23 3.98
CA PRO A 47 -6.10 -10.86 4.65
C PRO A 47 -5.62 -12.03 5.53
N PRO A 48 -4.32 -12.36 5.50
CA PRO A 48 -3.80 -13.43 6.34
C PRO A 48 -4.02 -13.09 7.83
N GLU A 49 -4.51 -14.05 8.60
CA GLU A 49 -4.66 -13.89 10.05
C GLU A 49 -3.27 -13.64 10.67
N GLU A 50 -3.12 -12.55 11.43
CA GLU A 50 -1.90 -12.27 12.16
C GLU A 50 -1.65 -13.37 13.20
N THR A 51 -0.78 -14.33 12.89
CA THR A 51 -0.34 -15.31 13.90
C THR A 51 0.39 -14.56 15.01
N PRO A 52 -0.09 -14.62 16.27
CA PRO A 52 0.52 -13.87 17.35
C PRO A 52 1.96 -14.31 17.54
N GLU A 53 2.90 -13.36 17.49
CA GLU A 53 4.32 -13.58 17.74
C GLU A 53 4.50 -14.41 19.02
N ARG A 54 5.13 -15.59 18.90
CA ARG A 54 5.44 -16.43 20.05
C ARG A 54 6.60 -15.80 20.82
N VAL A 55 6.44 -15.59 22.13
CA VAL A 55 7.52 -15.15 23.01
C VAL A 55 8.66 -16.19 22.94
N ALA A 56 9.89 -15.72 22.71
CA ALA A 56 11.04 -16.60 22.74
C ALA A 56 11.14 -17.29 24.11
N PRO A 57 11.39 -18.62 24.17
CA PRO A 57 11.43 -19.36 25.43
C PRO A 57 12.46 -18.80 26.43
N VAL A 58 13.51 -18.15 25.92
CA VAL A 58 14.55 -17.47 26.71
C VAL A 58 13.97 -16.35 27.59
N THR A 59 12.98 -15.61 27.12
CA THR A 59 12.35 -14.51 27.89
C THR A 59 11.54 -15.04 29.07
N VAL A 60 10.92 -16.23 28.94
CA VAL A 60 10.18 -16.91 30.02
C VAL A 60 11.16 -17.47 31.07
N VAL A 61 12.27 -18.07 30.62
CA VAL A 61 13.33 -18.56 31.51
C VAL A 61 13.96 -17.41 32.31
N GLY A 62 14.17 -16.25 31.68
CA GLY A 62 14.69 -15.04 32.33
C GLY A 62 13.78 -14.46 33.43
N MET A 63 12.51 -14.86 33.49
CA MET A 63 11.59 -14.50 34.58
C MET A 63 11.58 -15.55 35.71
N LEU A 64 11.57 -16.84 35.34
CA LEU A 64 11.45 -17.93 36.31
C LEU A 64 12.71 -18.13 37.15
N VAL A 65 13.90 -17.95 36.56
CA VAL A 65 15.17 -18.21 37.27
C VAL A 65 15.39 -17.26 38.46
N PRO A 66 15.25 -15.93 38.33
CA PRO A 66 15.38 -15.02 39.47
C PRO A 66 14.33 -15.26 40.55
N LEU A 67 13.10 -15.62 40.17
CA LEU A 67 12.02 -15.93 41.11
C LEU A 67 12.33 -17.18 41.94
N LEU A 68 12.76 -18.27 41.28
CA LEU A 68 13.11 -19.52 41.96
C LEU A 68 14.34 -19.33 42.86
N LEU A 69 15.34 -18.57 42.41
CA LEU A 69 16.51 -18.26 43.22
C LEU A 69 16.14 -17.43 44.46
N ALA A 70 15.28 -16.41 44.29
CA ALA A 70 14.79 -15.62 45.42
C ALA A 70 13.97 -16.47 46.41
N MET A 71 13.10 -17.35 45.91
CA MET A 71 12.34 -18.27 46.77
C MET A 71 13.26 -19.22 47.55
N LEU A 72 14.34 -19.71 46.91
CA LEU A 72 15.36 -20.53 47.58
C LEU A 72 16.11 -19.73 48.65
N VAL A 73 16.57 -18.51 48.33
CA VAL A 73 17.26 -17.62 49.27
C VAL A 73 16.36 -17.30 50.47
N TRP A 74 15.09 -16.95 50.22
CA TRP A 74 14.11 -16.68 51.27
C TRP A 74 13.83 -17.92 52.14
N SER A 75 13.69 -19.10 51.53
CA SER A 75 13.51 -20.34 52.27
C SER A 75 14.73 -20.70 53.14
N LEU A 76 15.95 -20.41 52.67
CA LEU A 76 17.17 -20.63 53.45
C LEU A 76 17.29 -19.62 54.59
N TRP A 77 16.87 -18.38 54.35
CA TRP A 77 16.80 -17.31 55.34
C TRP A 77 15.88 -17.69 56.51
N GLN A 78 14.65 -18.12 56.22
CA GLN A 78 13.67 -18.53 57.25
C GLN A 78 14.10 -19.79 58.02
N ARG A 79 14.89 -20.68 57.42
CA ARG A 79 15.42 -21.89 58.08
C ARG A 79 16.66 -21.63 58.94
N GLY A 80 17.18 -20.39 58.96
CA GLY A 80 18.31 -20.01 59.81
C GLY A 80 19.63 -20.70 59.47
N VAL A 81 19.82 -21.10 58.20
CA VAL A 81 21.00 -21.89 57.77
C VAL A 81 22.32 -21.11 57.93
N THR A 82 22.26 -19.77 57.96
CA THR A 82 23.41 -18.89 58.13
C THR A 82 23.18 -17.85 59.23
N SER A 83 23.95 -17.92 60.33
CA SER A 83 23.83 -16.95 61.45
C SER A 83 24.38 -15.55 61.13
N TYR A 84 25.22 -15.42 60.10
CA TYR A 84 25.84 -14.14 59.69
C TYR A 84 24.85 -13.11 59.15
N GLN A 85 23.64 -13.54 58.75
CA GLN A 85 22.64 -12.66 58.17
C GLN A 85 22.09 -11.60 59.15
N TYR A 86 22.20 -11.82 60.46
CA TYR A 86 21.74 -10.88 61.49
C TYR A 86 22.82 -9.90 61.98
N ALA A 87 24.05 -9.97 61.44
CA ALA A 87 25.14 -9.09 61.84
C ALA A 87 24.85 -7.61 61.54
N LEU A 88 24.15 -7.33 60.44
CA LEU A 88 23.71 -5.98 60.07
C LEU A 88 22.68 -5.43 61.07
N LEU A 89 21.72 -6.25 61.51
CA LEU A 89 20.74 -5.85 62.50
C LEU A 89 21.41 -5.40 63.81
N ARG A 90 22.38 -6.18 64.29
CA ARG A 90 23.11 -5.88 65.52
C ARG A 90 23.94 -4.58 65.44
N LEU A 91 24.39 -4.19 64.25
CA LEU A 91 25.10 -2.93 64.06
C LEU A 91 24.20 -1.69 64.28
N PHE A 92 22.90 -1.83 64.05
CA PHE A 92 21.93 -0.73 64.13
C PHE A 92 21.03 -0.77 65.38
N THR A 93 21.09 -1.85 66.18
CA THR A 93 20.32 -1.98 67.43
C THR A 93 21.21 -1.96 68.67
N PRO A 94 20.74 -1.43 69.81
CA PRO A 94 21.47 -1.48 71.07
C PRO A 94 21.87 -2.91 71.50
N ASP A 95 23.08 -3.08 72.04
CA ASP A 95 23.61 -4.40 72.46
C ASP A 95 22.85 -5.01 73.66
N ASP A 96 22.18 -4.18 74.47
CA ASP A 96 21.41 -4.58 75.66
C ASP A 96 20.09 -5.31 75.32
N TRP A 97 19.62 -5.22 74.07
CA TRP A 97 18.41 -5.90 73.59
C TRP A 97 18.61 -7.40 73.33
N TRP A 98 19.85 -7.88 73.38
CA TRP A 98 20.24 -9.24 72.98
C TRP A 98 20.94 -9.99 74.11
N TRP A 99 20.81 -11.32 74.17
CA TRP A 99 21.59 -12.12 75.11
C TRP A 99 23.07 -12.21 74.68
N GLY A 100 23.99 -11.97 75.63
CA GLY A 100 25.43 -12.02 75.41
C GLY A 100 25.89 -13.36 74.81
N GLY A 101 26.71 -13.31 73.75
CA GLY A 101 27.19 -14.49 73.02
C GLY A 101 26.24 -15.04 71.94
N THR A 102 25.04 -14.49 71.79
CA THR A 102 24.12 -14.82 70.69
C THR A 102 24.09 -13.71 69.64
N LEU A 103 23.78 -14.05 68.38
CA LEU A 103 23.70 -13.10 67.26
C LEU A 103 22.30 -12.48 67.09
N ALA A 104 21.25 -13.14 67.59
CA ALA A 104 19.85 -12.72 67.35
C ALA A 104 18.84 -13.27 68.39
N SER A 105 19.26 -13.60 69.62
CA SER A 105 18.31 -14.05 70.66
C SER A 105 17.83 -12.84 71.48
N PRO A 106 16.55 -12.43 71.35
CA PRO A 106 16.05 -11.23 72.01
C PRO A 106 15.91 -11.44 73.52
N LYS A 107 16.26 -10.41 74.29
CA LYS A 107 16.06 -10.38 75.74
C LYS A 107 14.64 -9.89 76.06
N VAL A 108 13.98 -10.55 77.02
CA VAL A 108 12.66 -10.12 77.53
C VAL A 108 12.88 -9.26 78.77
N PHE A 109 12.30 -8.06 78.78
CA PHE A 109 12.33 -7.13 79.90
C PHE A 109 10.97 -7.15 80.60
N GLU A 110 10.92 -7.69 81.81
CA GLU A 110 9.73 -7.66 82.64
C GLU A 110 9.53 -6.25 83.24
N GLY A 111 8.41 -5.60 82.93
CA GLY A 111 8.01 -4.29 83.46
C GLY A 111 8.13 -3.09 82.51
N GLN A 112 8.55 -3.29 81.26
CA GLN A 112 8.51 -2.27 80.20
C GLN A 112 7.23 -2.40 79.36
N GLU A 113 6.77 -1.31 78.74
CA GLU A 113 5.60 -1.32 77.84
C GLU A 113 5.84 -2.19 76.59
N VAL A 114 7.10 -2.28 76.12
CA VAL A 114 7.55 -3.22 75.09
C VAL A 114 8.39 -4.32 75.73
N ALA A 115 7.83 -5.52 75.89
CA ALA A 115 8.47 -6.61 76.60
C ALA A 115 9.72 -7.18 75.91
N SER A 116 9.86 -7.03 74.59
CA SER A 116 11.01 -7.54 73.82
C SER A 116 11.32 -6.68 72.59
N PRO A 117 11.99 -5.52 72.75
CA PRO A 117 12.29 -4.62 71.63
C PRO A 117 13.21 -5.26 70.57
N GLY A 118 14.09 -6.18 70.97
CA GLY A 118 14.91 -6.96 70.03
C GLY A 118 14.11 -7.91 69.13
N ALA A 119 12.98 -8.44 69.60
CA ALA A 119 12.11 -9.30 68.79
C ALA A 119 11.38 -8.48 67.72
N GLU A 120 10.88 -7.29 68.08
CA GLU A 120 10.23 -6.37 67.14
C GLU A 120 11.21 -5.86 66.08
N ALA A 121 12.46 -5.57 66.47
CA ALA A 121 13.52 -5.18 65.53
C ALA A 121 13.88 -6.29 64.53
N LEU A 122 13.80 -7.56 64.95
CA LEU A 122 14.04 -8.71 64.08
C LEU A 122 12.94 -8.84 63.01
N VAL A 123 11.68 -8.64 63.37
CA VAL A 123 10.54 -8.63 62.43
C VAL A 123 10.68 -7.51 61.40
N ILE A 124 11.10 -6.30 61.82
CA ILE A 124 11.38 -5.18 60.91
C ILE A 124 12.49 -5.54 59.92
N TYR A 125 13.57 -6.15 60.40
CA TYR A 125 14.71 -6.56 59.57
C TYR A 125 14.34 -7.61 58.53
N GLU A 126 13.53 -8.61 58.91
CA GLU A 126 13.00 -9.61 57.98
C GLU A 126 12.13 -8.97 56.89
N GLY A 127 11.30 -8.00 57.25
CA GLY A 127 10.50 -7.23 56.29
C GLY A 127 11.35 -6.44 55.29
N LEU A 128 12.42 -5.79 55.76
CA LEU A 128 13.35 -5.04 54.89
C LEU A 128 14.15 -5.98 53.97
N ALA A 129 14.62 -7.12 54.48
CA ALA A 129 15.31 -8.13 53.67
C ALA A 129 14.38 -8.72 52.60
N PHE A 130 13.12 -8.98 52.94
CA PHE A 130 12.11 -9.43 51.99
C PHE A 130 11.85 -8.38 50.89
N ALA A 131 11.66 -7.11 51.27
CA ALA A 131 11.45 -6.02 50.33
C ALA A 131 12.64 -5.84 49.37
N ALA A 132 13.87 -5.95 49.87
CA ALA A 132 15.09 -5.90 49.06
C ALA A 132 15.16 -7.08 48.05
N LEU A 133 14.77 -8.27 48.48
CA LEU A 133 14.71 -9.46 47.62
C LEU A 133 13.66 -9.32 46.51
N VAL A 134 12.47 -8.82 46.84
CA VAL A 134 11.41 -8.53 45.84
C VAL A 134 11.87 -7.47 44.84
N ALA A 135 12.55 -6.42 45.30
CA ALA A 135 13.11 -5.39 44.43
C ALA A 135 14.19 -5.96 43.49
N LEU A 136 15.06 -6.84 43.98
CA LEU A 136 16.09 -7.52 43.18
C LEU A 136 15.46 -8.38 42.06
N VAL A 137 14.41 -9.13 42.38
CA VAL A 137 13.65 -9.94 41.40
C VAL A 137 12.98 -9.06 40.34
N ALA A 138 12.42 -7.92 40.75
CA ALA A 138 11.77 -6.98 39.84
C ALA A 138 12.77 -6.31 38.88
N VAL A 139 14.01 -6.03 39.32
CA VAL A 139 15.07 -5.41 38.51
C VAL A 139 15.74 -6.42 37.58
N LEU A 140 16.04 -7.64 38.06
CA LEU A 140 16.76 -8.65 37.28
C LEU A 140 15.87 -9.44 36.32
N GLY A 141 14.56 -9.55 36.60
CA GLY A 141 13.65 -10.34 35.79
C GLY A 141 13.11 -9.58 34.57
N SER A 142 12.85 -10.31 33.49
CA SER A 142 12.21 -9.83 32.25
C SER A 142 10.70 -9.53 32.40
N TRP A 143 10.23 -9.20 33.60
CA TRP A 143 8.82 -9.06 33.97
C TRP A 143 8.05 -8.09 33.06
N ARG A 144 8.69 -6.97 32.65
CA ARG A 144 8.07 -5.99 31.75
C ARG A 144 7.69 -6.58 30.40
N ALA A 145 8.51 -7.46 29.84
CA ALA A 145 8.26 -8.10 28.54
C ALA A 145 7.18 -9.19 28.63
N VAL A 146 7.14 -9.92 29.75
CA VAL A 146 6.13 -10.95 29.99
C VAL A 146 4.76 -10.32 30.28
N VAL A 147 4.71 -9.32 31.16
CA VAL A 147 3.46 -8.61 31.51
C VAL A 147 2.88 -7.89 30.29
N SER A 148 3.71 -7.26 29.46
CA SER A 148 3.23 -6.60 28.24
C SER A 148 2.59 -7.60 27.28
N HIS A 149 3.18 -8.78 27.12
CA HIS A 149 2.68 -9.81 26.21
C HIS A 149 1.41 -10.51 26.74
N TYR A 150 1.41 -10.97 27.99
CA TYR A 150 0.32 -11.79 28.53
C TYR A 150 -0.86 -10.98 29.08
N VAL A 151 -0.61 -9.78 29.61
CA VAL A 151 -1.65 -8.95 30.24
C VAL A 151 -2.06 -7.79 29.34
N THR A 152 -1.10 -7.02 28.83
CA THR A 152 -1.38 -5.73 28.18
C THR A 152 -1.91 -5.86 26.74
N ARG A 153 -1.49 -6.88 25.97
CA ARG A 153 -1.95 -7.14 24.59
C ARG A 153 -3.37 -7.74 24.50
N ARG A 154 -3.98 -8.16 25.60
CA ARG A 154 -5.33 -8.75 25.58
C ARG A 154 -6.41 -7.65 25.50
N PRO A 155 -7.47 -7.85 24.70
CA PRO A 155 -8.60 -6.93 24.68
C PRO A 155 -9.35 -6.94 26.03
N GLN A 156 -10.05 -5.85 26.34
CA GLN A 156 -10.97 -5.81 27.48
C GLN A 156 -12.18 -6.73 27.17
N PRO A 157 -12.74 -7.47 28.14
CA PRO A 157 -12.50 -7.42 29.60
C PRO A 157 -11.38 -8.32 30.10
N ALA A 158 -10.79 -9.17 29.25
CA ALA A 158 -9.83 -10.20 29.66
C ALA A 158 -8.61 -9.60 30.39
N ARG A 159 -8.10 -8.46 29.92
CA ARG A 159 -7.02 -7.72 30.58
C ARG A 159 -7.35 -7.29 32.02
N ALA A 160 -8.57 -6.79 32.24
CA ALA A 160 -9.02 -6.35 33.56
C ALA A 160 -9.18 -7.54 34.52
N LEU A 161 -9.68 -8.66 34.01
CA LEU A 161 -9.88 -9.91 34.75
C LEU A 161 -8.54 -10.55 35.14
N ILE A 162 -7.58 -10.65 34.21
CA ILE A 162 -6.24 -11.20 34.51
C ILE A 162 -5.54 -10.35 35.57
N ALA A 163 -5.60 -9.01 35.46
CA ALA A 163 -5.04 -8.13 36.47
C ALA A 163 -5.73 -8.29 37.84
N ALA A 164 -7.04 -8.54 37.87
CA ALA A 164 -7.78 -8.78 39.11
C ALA A 164 -7.41 -10.12 39.76
N LEU A 165 -7.25 -11.18 38.98
CA LEU A 165 -6.78 -12.48 39.47
C LEU A 165 -5.35 -12.39 40.04
N LEU A 166 -4.47 -11.64 39.38
CA LEU A 166 -3.11 -11.42 39.88
C LEU A 166 -3.10 -10.61 41.17
N ALA A 167 -3.93 -9.56 41.27
CA ALA A 167 -4.06 -8.78 42.50
C ALA A 167 -4.61 -9.64 43.65
N LEU A 168 -5.59 -10.51 43.37
CA LEU A 168 -6.15 -11.44 44.34
C LEU A 168 -5.11 -12.44 44.84
N ALA A 169 -4.28 -12.99 43.93
CA ALA A 169 -3.19 -13.88 44.30
C ALA A 169 -2.17 -13.20 45.22
N VAL A 170 -1.78 -11.95 44.93
CA VAL A 170 -0.87 -11.19 45.81
C VAL A 170 -1.52 -10.87 47.15
N LEU A 171 -2.79 -10.46 47.17
CA LEU A 171 -3.51 -10.21 48.43
C LEU A 171 -3.62 -11.48 49.28
N SER A 172 -3.75 -12.67 48.67
CA SER A 172 -3.76 -13.94 49.39
C SER A 172 -2.44 -14.28 50.08
N LEU A 173 -1.31 -13.74 49.58
CA LEU A 173 0.00 -13.89 50.21
C LEU A 173 0.22 -12.88 51.35
N VAL A 174 -0.42 -11.71 51.28
CA VAL A 174 -0.31 -10.65 52.31
C VAL A 174 -1.28 -10.90 53.47
N PHE A 175 -2.50 -11.36 53.19
CA PHE A 175 -3.56 -11.59 54.18
C PHE A 175 -4.12 -13.02 54.07
N PRO A 176 -3.34 -14.07 54.43
CA PRO A 176 -3.78 -15.46 54.28
C PRO A 176 -5.06 -15.77 55.09
N ASP A 177 -5.25 -15.14 56.25
CA ASP A 177 -6.43 -15.35 57.11
C ASP A 177 -7.75 -14.89 56.46
N ALA A 178 -7.68 -13.97 55.49
CA ALA A 178 -8.84 -13.55 54.70
C ALA A 178 -9.25 -14.60 53.65
N PHE A 179 -8.39 -15.60 53.39
CA PHE A 179 -8.58 -16.66 52.39
C PHE A 179 -8.48 -18.06 53.03
N PRO A 180 -9.58 -18.59 53.61
CA PRO A 180 -9.57 -19.83 54.40
C PRO A 180 -9.18 -21.12 53.64
N ALA A 181 -8.96 -21.02 52.32
CA ALA A 181 -8.52 -22.14 51.46
C ALA A 181 -7.00 -22.18 51.23
N VAL A 182 -6.23 -21.20 51.72
CA VAL A 182 -4.82 -20.96 51.35
C VAL A 182 -3.95 -21.17 52.59
N GLY A 183 -3.32 -22.35 52.73
CA GLY A 183 -2.50 -22.72 53.90
C GLY A 183 -1.05 -22.24 53.87
N TRP A 184 -0.79 -21.01 53.41
CA TRP A 184 0.57 -20.46 53.27
C TRP A 184 0.87 -19.49 54.41
N SER A 185 2.13 -19.40 54.84
CA SER A 185 2.54 -18.42 55.85
C SER A 185 2.44 -16.99 55.32
N PRO A 186 2.01 -16.01 56.13
CA PRO A 186 1.94 -14.62 55.72
C PRO A 186 3.33 -14.10 55.32
N VAL A 187 3.36 -13.31 54.25
CA VAL A 187 4.57 -12.61 53.82
C VAL A 187 4.84 -11.44 54.78
N PRO A 188 6.10 -11.15 55.16
CA PRO A 188 6.43 -10.10 56.14
C PRO A 188 6.28 -8.70 55.51
N VAL A 189 5.03 -8.25 55.39
CA VAL A 189 4.66 -6.90 54.91
C VAL A 189 3.90 -6.14 55.99
N VAL A 190 2.96 -6.82 56.65
CA VAL A 190 2.09 -6.22 57.66
C VAL A 190 2.77 -6.19 59.03
N ASP A 191 3.30 -7.34 59.47
CA ASP A 191 3.95 -7.47 60.78
C ASP A 191 5.14 -6.50 60.98
N PRO A 192 6.04 -6.30 59.99
CA PRO A 192 7.11 -5.30 60.11
C PRO A 192 6.61 -3.87 60.32
N LEU A 193 5.48 -3.50 59.70
CA LEU A 193 4.88 -2.17 59.87
C LEU A 193 4.27 -2.03 61.27
N LEU A 194 3.61 -3.08 61.77
CA LEU A 194 3.07 -3.13 63.13
C LEU A 194 4.22 -3.04 64.16
N SER A 195 5.26 -3.87 64.02
CA SER A 195 6.45 -3.86 64.89
C SER A 195 7.19 -2.51 64.86
N LEU A 196 7.32 -1.88 63.68
CA LEU A 196 7.89 -0.54 63.56
C LEU A 196 7.06 0.49 64.34
N THR A 197 5.73 0.40 64.26
CA THR A 197 4.85 1.33 64.97
C THR A 197 4.93 1.14 66.47
N VAL A 198 5.01 -0.10 66.97
CA VAL A 198 5.23 -0.42 68.38
C VAL A 198 6.56 0.16 68.90
N LEU A 199 7.64 0.01 68.13
CA LEU A 199 8.96 0.50 68.52
C LEU A 199 9.05 2.04 68.51
N VAL A 200 8.32 2.70 67.61
CA VAL A 200 8.26 4.17 67.51
C VAL A 200 7.31 4.79 68.54
N SER A 201 6.18 4.15 68.84
CA SER A 201 5.22 4.62 69.84
C SER A 201 5.53 4.18 71.26
N ASP A 202 6.58 3.37 71.44
CA ASP A 202 7.04 2.79 72.71
C ASP A 202 5.91 2.11 73.51
N GLY A 203 5.03 1.38 72.80
CA GLY A 203 3.89 0.72 73.43
C GLY A 203 2.88 0.12 72.44
N TYR A 204 2.08 -0.83 72.92
CA TYR A 204 1.08 -1.57 72.11
C TYR A 204 -0.28 -0.89 72.00
N GLY A 205 -0.48 0.27 72.63
CA GLY A 205 -1.78 0.93 72.76
C GLY A 205 -2.44 1.31 71.43
N LEU A 206 -1.65 1.64 70.40
CA LEU A 206 -2.16 1.93 69.06
C LEU A 206 -2.74 0.68 68.36
N MET A 207 -2.20 -0.51 68.63
CA MET A 207 -2.67 -1.76 68.02
C MET A 207 -3.97 -2.27 68.64
N ALA A 208 -4.28 -1.84 69.87
CA ALA A 208 -5.58 -2.08 70.50
C ALA A 208 -6.71 -1.26 69.86
N SER A 209 -6.38 -0.18 69.15
CA SER A 209 -7.36 0.64 68.43
C SER A 209 -7.73 -0.01 67.10
N ARG A 210 -8.97 -0.50 67.01
CA ARG A 210 -9.52 -1.12 65.80
C ARG A 210 -9.45 -0.20 64.56
N LEU A 211 -9.67 1.11 64.76
CA LEU A 211 -9.59 2.11 63.70
C LEU A 211 -8.17 2.22 63.11
N TYR A 212 -7.14 2.07 63.93
CA TYR A 212 -5.75 2.13 63.46
C TYR A 212 -5.38 0.90 62.64
N THR A 213 -5.69 -0.30 63.15
CA THR A 213 -5.39 -1.55 62.44
C THR A 213 -6.17 -1.66 61.13
N ASP A 214 -7.46 -1.31 61.13
CA ASP A 214 -8.30 -1.34 59.93
C ASP A 214 -7.82 -0.31 58.87
N THR A 215 -7.38 0.88 59.29
CA THR A 215 -6.84 1.89 58.37
C THR A 215 -5.49 1.47 57.79
N LEU A 216 -4.59 0.89 58.60
CA LEU A 216 -3.32 0.35 58.12
C LEU A 216 -3.55 -0.77 57.09
N TYR A 217 -4.44 -1.72 57.37
CA TYR A 217 -4.78 -2.80 56.44
C TYR A 217 -5.41 -2.28 55.16
N ALA A 218 -6.26 -1.26 55.25
CA ALA A 218 -6.83 -0.60 54.06
C ALA A 218 -5.76 0.07 53.20
N VAL A 219 -4.79 0.76 53.82
CA VAL A 219 -3.67 1.41 53.10
C VAL A 219 -2.78 0.36 52.41
N VAL A 220 -2.42 -0.70 53.11
CA VAL A 220 -1.61 -1.81 52.55
C VAL A 220 -2.35 -2.46 51.38
N THR A 221 -3.65 -2.74 51.53
CA THR A 221 -4.49 -3.29 50.45
C THR A 221 -4.53 -2.37 49.23
N LEU A 222 -4.68 -1.06 49.43
CA LEU A 222 -4.71 -0.09 48.34
C LEU A 222 -3.37 -0.01 47.62
N LEU A 223 -2.25 -0.02 48.35
CA LEU A 223 -0.90 -0.04 47.77
C LEU A 223 -0.62 -1.30 46.95
N VAL A 224 -1.10 -2.46 47.39
CA VAL A 224 -0.98 -3.73 46.65
C VAL A 224 -1.84 -3.72 45.38
N VAL A 225 -3.08 -3.23 45.46
CA VAL A 225 -4.03 -3.23 44.32
C VAL A 225 -3.69 -2.17 43.27
N TRP A 226 -3.14 -1.03 43.68
CA TRP A 226 -2.83 0.11 42.81
C TRP A 226 -2.05 -0.22 41.53
N PRO A 227 -0.90 -0.95 41.57
CA PRO A 227 -0.16 -1.30 40.35
C PRO A 227 -0.96 -2.21 39.42
N PHE A 228 -1.76 -3.14 39.95
CA PHE A 228 -2.62 -4.04 39.15
C PHE A 228 -3.80 -3.30 38.53
N ALA A 229 -4.41 -2.35 39.25
CA ALA A 229 -5.48 -1.50 38.72
C ALA A 229 -4.98 -0.64 37.54
N ARG A 230 -3.74 -0.15 37.62
CA ARG A 230 -3.07 0.59 36.53
C ARG A 230 -2.75 -0.34 35.34
N LEU A 231 -2.23 -1.54 35.59
CA LEU A 231 -1.95 -2.55 34.56
C LEU A 231 -3.23 -3.04 33.85
N GLY A 232 -4.32 -3.26 34.59
CA GLY A 232 -5.61 -3.75 34.09
C GLY A 232 -6.46 -2.68 33.39
N GLY A 233 -6.12 -1.39 33.52
CA GLY A 233 -6.90 -0.29 32.92
C GLY A 233 -8.33 -0.21 33.46
N TRP A 234 -8.52 -0.46 34.77
CA TRP A 234 -9.85 -0.53 35.37
C TRP A 234 -10.61 0.80 35.33
N LEU A 235 -9.92 1.94 35.46
CA LEU A 235 -10.54 3.27 35.42
C LEU A 235 -11.09 3.63 34.02
N PRO A 236 -10.32 3.48 32.91
CA PRO A 236 -10.86 3.59 31.56
C PRO A 236 -12.02 2.61 31.28
N TYR A 237 -11.89 1.35 31.72
CA TYR A 237 -12.91 0.33 31.51
C TYR A 237 -14.21 0.61 32.28
N ALA A 238 -14.13 1.10 33.51
CA ALA A 238 -15.29 1.51 34.28
C ALA A 238 -15.99 2.72 33.62
N ARG A 239 -15.23 3.66 33.05
CA ARG A 239 -15.78 4.80 32.31
C ARG A 239 -16.50 4.36 31.04
N THR A 240 -15.98 3.39 30.29
CA THR A 240 -16.67 2.85 29.10
C THR A 240 -17.93 2.09 29.47
N LEU A 241 -17.93 1.29 30.54
CA LEU A 241 -19.13 0.62 31.05
C LEU A 241 -20.20 1.60 31.54
N LEU A 242 -19.81 2.67 32.24
CA LEU A 242 -20.72 3.73 32.68
C LEU A 242 -21.27 4.54 31.51
N ALA A 243 -20.48 4.78 30.46
CA ALA A 243 -20.94 5.41 29.23
C ALA A 243 -21.91 4.50 28.46
N ALA A 244 -21.59 3.20 28.35
CA ALA A 244 -22.45 2.20 27.70
C ALA A 244 -23.79 2.00 28.44
N ARG A 245 -23.82 2.13 29.77
CA ARG A 245 -25.06 2.10 30.56
C ARG A 245 -25.90 3.38 30.46
N ARG A 246 -25.29 4.52 30.11
CA ARG A 246 -25.98 5.80 29.89
C ARG A 246 -26.49 5.97 28.47
N ALA A 247 -25.91 5.26 27.50
CA ALA A 247 -26.46 5.17 26.16
C ALA A 247 -27.70 4.26 26.19
N ALA A 248 -28.87 4.82 25.85
CA ALA A 248 -30.05 4.01 25.55
C ALA A 248 -29.71 3.02 24.42
N PRO A 249 -30.31 1.81 24.38
CA PRO A 249 -30.06 0.87 23.31
C PRO A 249 -30.50 1.52 21.99
N ALA A 250 -29.52 1.92 21.17
CA ALA A 250 -29.79 2.25 19.79
C ALA A 250 -30.37 0.99 19.13
N PRO A 251 -31.40 1.10 18.25
CA PRO A 251 -31.85 -0.03 17.45
C PRO A 251 -30.63 -0.63 16.76
N GLY A 252 -30.50 -1.96 16.86
CA GLY A 252 -29.32 -2.69 16.42
C GLY A 252 -28.91 -2.24 15.02
N VAL A 253 -27.61 -1.96 14.85
CA VAL A 253 -27.03 -1.62 13.55
C VAL A 253 -27.58 -2.63 12.53
N PRO A 254 -28.42 -2.21 11.56
CA PRO A 254 -28.97 -3.15 10.60
C PRO A 254 -27.79 -3.86 9.94
N ALA A 255 -27.85 -5.18 9.86
CA ALA A 255 -26.85 -5.97 9.16
C ALA A 255 -26.58 -5.31 7.80
N ALA A 256 -25.30 -5.08 7.48
CA ALA A 256 -24.92 -4.41 6.25
C ALA A 256 -25.62 -5.09 5.07
N ARG A 257 -26.51 -4.36 4.39
CA ARG A 257 -27.27 -4.93 3.28
C ARG A 257 -26.29 -5.34 2.18
N PRO A 258 -26.52 -6.49 1.50
CA PRO A 258 -25.72 -6.88 0.35
C PRO A 258 -25.68 -5.76 -0.70
N ARG A 259 -24.56 -5.60 -1.39
CA ARG A 259 -24.38 -4.56 -2.42
C ARG A 259 -25.35 -4.74 -3.59
N SER A 260 -25.75 -5.97 -3.89
CA SER A 260 -26.80 -6.31 -4.88
C SER A 260 -28.16 -5.64 -4.60
N GLN A 261 -28.38 -5.17 -3.35
CA GLN A 261 -29.59 -4.45 -2.95
C GLN A 261 -29.47 -2.92 -3.02
N TRP A 262 -28.35 -2.40 -3.52
CA TRP A 262 -28.05 -0.98 -3.69
C TRP A 262 -28.30 -0.14 -2.42
N PRO A 263 -27.64 -0.45 -1.29
CA PRO A 263 -27.86 0.25 -0.01
C PRO A 263 -27.68 1.77 -0.15
N ALA A 264 -26.65 2.22 -0.88
CA ALA A 264 -26.38 3.64 -1.05
C ALA A 264 -27.52 4.41 -1.76
N LEU A 265 -28.25 3.77 -2.68
CA LEU A 265 -29.44 4.38 -3.30
C LEU A 265 -30.58 4.50 -2.28
N ARG A 266 -30.79 3.45 -1.48
CA ARG A 266 -31.83 3.42 -0.45
C ARG A 266 -31.57 4.42 0.66
N ASP A 267 -30.31 4.61 1.05
CA ASP A 267 -29.92 5.55 2.10
C ASP A 267 -30.17 7.01 1.69
N VAL A 268 -30.16 7.29 0.37
CA VAL A 268 -30.50 8.60 -0.21
C VAL A 268 -32.00 8.72 -0.53
N GLY A 269 -32.81 7.71 -0.19
CA GLY A 269 -34.27 7.72 -0.40
C GLY A 269 -34.72 7.29 -1.79
N GLN A 270 -33.80 6.85 -2.66
CA GLN A 270 -34.09 6.39 -4.03
C GLN A 270 -34.52 4.91 -4.05
N HIS A 271 -35.59 4.60 -3.31
CA HIS A 271 -36.04 3.21 -3.11
C HIS A 271 -36.54 2.54 -4.40
N GLU A 272 -37.33 3.26 -5.21
CA GLU A 272 -37.91 2.71 -6.45
C GLU A 272 -36.85 2.31 -7.47
N ALA A 273 -35.85 3.17 -7.68
CA ALA A 273 -34.71 2.87 -8.55
C ALA A 273 -33.89 1.69 -8.02
N ALA A 274 -33.67 1.61 -6.70
CA ALA A 274 -32.99 0.49 -6.07
C ALA A 274 -33.76 -0.84 -6.24
N ASP A 275 -35.08 -0.84 -6.06
CA ASP A 275 -35.92 -2.04 -6.23
C ASP A 275 -35.91 -2.55 -7.67
N LEU A 276 -35.96 -1.64 -8.66
CA LEU A 276 -35.86 -1.98 -10.07
C LEU A 276 -34.51 -2.66 -10.38
N LEU A 277 -33.40 -2.01 -10.01
CA LEU A 277 -32.05 -2.53 -10.27
C LEU A 277 -31.79 -3.84 -9.53
N THR A 278 -32.22 -3.99 -8.28
CA THR A 278 -32.14 -5.26 -7.54
C THR A 278 -32.93 -6.36 -8.25
N GLY A 279 -34.11 -6.04 -8.78
CA GLY A 279 -34.90 -6.98 -9.58
C GLY A 279 -34.20 -7.41 -10.87
N GLU A 280 -33.52 -6.50 -11.57
CA GLU A 280 -32.77 -6.83 -12.80
C GLU A 280 -31.51 -7.66 -12.52
N VAL A 281 -30.76 -7.32 -11.46
CA VAL A 281 -29.61 -8.12 -10.98
C VAL A 281 -30.07 -9.55 -10.65
N ALA A 282 -31.19 -9.70 -9.94
CA ALA A 282 -31.74 -11.01 -9.59
C ALA A 282 -32.17 -11.83 -10.81
N ARG A 283 -32.65 -11.17 -11.87
CA ARG A 283 -33.06 -11.82 -13.14
C ARG A 283 -31.89 -12.08 -14.11
N GLY A 284 -30.72 -11.52 -13.85
CA GLY A 284 -29.55 -11.60 -14.73
C GLY A 284 -29.66 -10.71 -15.99
N GLY A 285 -30.44 -9.63 -15.95
CA GLY A 285 -30.61 -8.69 -17.07
C GLY A 285 -29.51 -7.62 -17.19
N VAL A 286 -28.58 -7.61 -16.24
CA VAL A 286 -27.47 -6.66 -16.14
C VAL A 286 -26.16 -7.41 -16.02
N ASN A 287 -25.09 -6.83 -16.58
CA ASN A 287 -23.73 -7.31 -16.40
C ASN A 287 -22.98 -6.49 -15.33
N ASP A 288 -21.72 -6.85 -15.09
CA ASP A 288 -20.81 -6.13 -14.18
C ASP A 288 -20.49 -4.70 -14.65
N VAL A 289 -20.34 -4.49 -15.96
CA VAL A 289 -20.14 -3.16 -16.59
C VAL A 289 -21.32 -2.24 -16.32
N ASP A 290 -22.55 -2.73 -16.48
CA ASP A 290 -23.79 -1.98 -16.23
C ASP A 290 -23.87 -1.57 -14.76
N CYS A 291 -23.55 -2.49 -13.84
CA CYS A 291 -23.56 -2.19 -12.41
C CYS A 291 -22.52 -1.12 -12.06
N ALA A 292 -21.29 -1.25 -12.56
CA ALA A 292 -20.23 -0.27 -12.34
C ALA A 292 -20.56 1.09 -12.98
N ARG A 293 -21.18 1.09 -14.17
CA ARG A 293 -21.64 2.31 -14.87
C ARG A 293 -22.73 3.03 -14.08
N VAL A 294 -23.73 2.31 -13.58
CA VAL A 294 -24.79 2.89 -12.75
C VAL A 294 -24.22 3.44 -11.44
N GLU A 295 -23.26 2.77 -10.81
CA GLU A 295 -22.60 3.25 -9.59
C GLU A 295 -21.74 4.50 -9.84
N ASN A 296 -21.04 4.56 -10.99
CA ASN A 296 -20.31 5.75 -11.41
C ASN A 296 -21.26 6.93 -11.73
N ALA A 297 -22.33 6.69 -12.48
CA ALA A 297 -23.34 7.69 -12.81
C ALA A 297 -24.05 8.21 -11.54
N PHE A 298 -24.34 7.33 -10.58
CA PHE A 298 -24.89 7.72 -9.28
C PHE A 298 -23.91 8.61 -8.50
N SER A 299 -22.63 8.22 -8.46
CA SER A 299 -21.58 9.00 -7.80
C SER A 299 -21.41 10.39 -8.44
N ALA A 300 -21.48 10.48 -9.76
CA ALA A 300 -21.46 11.74 -10.49
C ALA A 300 -22.71 12.59 -10.20
N ALA A 301 -23.91 11.99 -10.24
CA ALA A 301 -25.16 12.67 -9.93
C ALA A 301 -25.20 13.20 -8.48
N ARG A 302 -24.59 12.48 -7.54
CA ARG A 302 -24.45 12.92 -6.14
C ARG A 302 -23.53 14.13 -6.01
N ARG A 303 -22.44 14.19 -6.79
CA ARG A 303 -21.53 15.36 -6.82
C ARG A 303 -22.17 16.57 -7.51
N GLY A 304 -22.93 16.33 -8.58
CA GLY A 304 -23.61 17.37 -9.37
C GLY A 304 -24.98 17.78 -8.85
N ALA A 305 -25.48 17.18 -7.77
CA ALA A 305 -26.83 17.38 -7.22
C ALA A 305 -27.97 17.14 -8.23
N THR A 306 -27.80 16.19 -9.16
CA THR A 306 -28.76 15.85 -10.24
C THR A 306 -29.43 14.48 -10.03
N LEU A 307 -29.77 14.16 -8.78
CA LEU A 307 -30.31 12.85 -8.40
C LEU A 307 -31.67 12.52 -9.04
N ASP A 308 -32.52 13.51 -9.29
CA ASP A 308 -33.81 13.30 -9.93
C ASP A 308 -33.66 12.86 -11.40
N ALA A 309 -32.76 13.50 -12.14
CA ALA A 309 -32.45 13.11 -13.53
C ALA A 309 -31.84 11.71 -13.60
N PHE A 310 -31.01 11.34 -12.60
CA PHE A 310 -30.51 9.99 -12.46
C PHE A 310 -31.65 8.98 -12.23
N ARG A 311 -32.54 9.25 -11.27
CA ARG A 311 -33.70 8.39 -10.97
C ARG A 311 -34.56 8.18 -12.20
N ASP A 312 -34.98 9.25 -12.86
CA ASP A 312 -35.90 9.19 -14.00
C ASP A 312 -35.28 8.41 -15.18
N THR A 313 -33.97 8.49 -15.37
CA THR A 313 -33.26 7.72 -16.40
C THR A 313 -33.19 6.23 -16.06
N VAL A 314 -32.92 5.88 -14.80
CA VAL A 314 -32.91 4.49 -14.31
C VAL A 314 -34.31 3.87 -14.38
N LEU A 315 -35.36 4.60 -14.01
CA LEU A 315 -36.74 4.11 -14.10
C LEU A 315 -37.16 3.84 -15.55
N ARG A 316 -36.63 4.61 -16.53
CA ARG A 316 -36.93 4.45 -17.95
C ARG A 316 -36.13 3.34 -18.63
N LEU A 317 -34.83 3.23 -18.33
CA LEU A 317 -33.88 2.39 -19.06
C LEU A 317 -33.33 1.21 -18.25
N GLY A 318 -33.66 1.12 -16.95
CA GLY A 318 -33.12 0.11 -16.04
C GLY A 318 -31.60 0.13 -15.98
N GLY A 319 -30.98 -1.04 -15.99
CA GLY A 319 -29.54 -1.21 -16.01
C GLY A 319 -28.85 -0.77 -17.31
N ALA A 320 -29.60 -0.52 -18.38
CA ALA A 320 -29.07 0.11 -19.61
C ALA A 320 -28.95 1.64 -19.49
N ALA A 321 -29.29 2.23 -18.34
CA ALA A 321 -29.13 3.65 -18.08
C ALA A 321 -27.66 4.11 -18.26
N TRP A 322 -27.52 5.36 -18.71
CA TRP A 322 -26.23 6.04 -18.90
C TRP A 322 -25.26 5.28 -19.81
N ALA A 323 -25.77 4.55 -20.81
CA ALA A 323 -24.96 3.79 -21.76
C ALA A 323 -23.89 4.68 -22.44
N HIS A 324 -22.74 4.08 -22.72
CA HIS A 324 -21.66 4.70 -23.48
C HIS A 324 -22.16 5.13 -24.88
N PRO A 325 -21.64 6.23 -25.48
CA PRO A 325 -22.07 6.68 -26.82
C PRO A 325 -21.98 5.63 -27.93
N SER A 326 -21.10 4.64 -27.80
CA SER A 326 -21.01 3.51 -28.75
C SER A 326 -22.18 2.52 -28.65
N GLY A 327 -23.02 2.62 -27.61
CA GLY A 327 -24.11 1.69 -27.34
C GLY A 327 -23.67 0.31 -26.81
N ALA A 328 -22.35 0.05 -26.76
CA ALA A 328 -21.82 -1.21 -26.23
C ALA A 328 -22.00 -1.29 -24.71
N ARG A 329 -22.53 -2.43 -24.25
CA ARG A 329 -22.67 -2.75 -22.82
C ARG A 329 -21.55 -3.66 -22.30
N ASP A 330 -20.76 -4.24 -23.19
CA ASP A 330 -19.64 -5.12 -22.88
C ASP A 330 -18.64 -5.16 -24.05
N LEU A 331 -17.47 -5.75 -23.82
CA LEU A 331 -16.54 -6.19 -24.86
C LEU A 331 -16.91 -7.59 -25.35
N LEU A 332 -16.70 -7.86 -26.63
CA LEU A 332 -17.00 -9.19 -27.22
C LEU A 332 -16.06 -10.29 -26.70
N ARG A 333 -14.81 -9.94 -26.40
CA ARG A 333 -13.80 -10.85 -25.87
C ARG A 333 -13.14 -10.22 -24.66
N ARG A 334 -13.10 -10.98 -23.57
CA ARG A 334 -12.33 -10.66 -22.36
C ARG A 334 -11.25 -11.74 -22.16
N THR A 335 -10.01 -11.32 -22.06
CA THR A 335 -8.82 -12.17 -21.91
C THR A 335 -8.37 -12.27 -20.46
N ALA A 336 -8.60 -11.22 -19.66
CA ALA A 336 -8.19 -11.14 -18.26
C ALA A 336 -9.39 -11.14 -17.30
N ARG A 337 -9.11 -11.30 -15.99
CA ARG A 337 -10.13 -11.15 -14.94
C ARG A 337 -10.16 -9.69 -14.47
N HIS A 338 -11.35 -9.12 -14.44
CA HIS A 338 -11.60 -7.71 -14.13
C HIS A 338 -12.52 -7.55 -12.93
N ASP A 339 -12.27 -6.52 -12.13
CA ASP A 339 -13.13 -6.07 -11.04
C ASP A 339 -13.40 -4.60 -11.23
N LEU A 340 -14.46 -4.30 -11.97
CA LEU A 340 -14.82 -2.95 -12.37
C LEU A 340 -15.25 -2.06 -11.19
N LEU A 341 -15.71 -2.64 -10.08
CA LEU A 341 -16.00 -1.88 -8.86
C LEU A 341 -14.74 -1.32 -8.20
N ALA A 342 -13.66 -2.10 -8.19
CA ALA A 342 -12.35 -1.64 -7.72
C ALA A 342 -11.51 -0.97 -8.83
N GLY A 343 -11.97 -1.04 -10.09
CA GLY A 343 -11.21 -0.61 -11.26
C GLY A 343 -9.94 -1.44 -11.49
N GLN A 344 -9.90 -2.69 -11.03
CA GLN A 344 -8.71 -3.55 -11.07
C GLN A 344 -8.77 -4.57 -12.20
N VAL A 345 -7.61 -4.87 -12.79
CA VAL A 345 -7.37 -6.04 -13.64
C VAL A 345 -6.32 -6.94 -13.00
N ARG A 346 -6.57 -8.25 -13.00
CA ARG A 346 -5.62 -9.24 -12.52
C ARG A 346 -4.63 -9.59 -13.63
N ILE A 347 -3.37 -9.24 -13.43
CA ILE A 347 -2.27 -9.56 -14.33
C ILE A 347 -1.56 -10.88 -14.00
N GLY A 348 -1.77 -11.40 -12.78
CA GLY A 348 -1.08 -12.61 -12.34
C GLY A 348 -1.27 -12.91 -10.87
N ARG A 349 -0.26 -13.54 -10.27
CA ARG A 349 -0.20 -13.88 -8.84
C ARG A 349 1.18 -13.56 -8.25
N TRP A 350 1.19 -12.95 -7.08
CA TRP A 350 2.42 -12.72 -6.32
C TRP A 350 2.98 -14.05 -5.80
N THR A 351 4.29 -14.25 -5.96
CA THR A 351 4.93 -15.50 -5.55
C THR A 351 5.20 -15.54 -4.05
N ALA A 352 5.02 -16.71 -3.43
CA ALA A 352 5.28 -16.95 -2.01
C ALA A 352 6.77 -17.20 -1.71
N ALA A 353 7.64 -16.27 -2.10
CA ALA A 353 9.05 -16.31 -1.73
C ALA A 353 9.26 -15.94 -0.24
N GLN A 354 10.40 -16.34 0.32
CA GLN A 354 10.72 -16.06 1.73
C GLN A 354 10.76 -14.55 2.02
N GLN A 355 11.22 -13.75 1.06
CA GLN A 355 11.33 -12.29 1.15
C GLN A 355 9.97 -11.58 0.93
N THR A 356 8.97 -12.26 0.39
CA THR A 356 7.66 -11.66 0.12
C THR A 356 6.93 -11.37 1.44
N PRO A 357 6.49 -10.13 1.69
CA PRO A 357 5.70 -9.78 2.87
C PRO A 357 4.41 -10.60 2.90
N LEU A 358 3.97 -10.97 4.12
CA LEU A 358 2.84 -11.87 4.33
C LEU A 358 1.57 -11.50 3.53
N PRO A 359 1.14 -10.22 3.43
CA PRO A 359 -0.06 -9.84 2.67
C PRO A 359 0.02 -10.14 1.16
N TYR A 360 1.23 -10.19 0.59
CA TYR A 360 1.43 -10.44 -0.83
C TYR A 360 1.62 -11.92 -1.15
N ARG A 361 1.89 -12.78 -0.16
CA ARG A 361 2.14 -14.19 -0.46
C ARG A 361 0.87 -14.81 -1.06
N ASP A 362 1.02 -15.37 -2.25
CA ASP A 362 -0.06 -16.09 -2.94
C ASP A 362 -1.29 -15.23 -3.27
N ALA A 363 -1.21 -13.90 -3.10
CA ALA A 363 -2.27 -12.97 -3.45
C ALA A 363 -2.31 -12.72 -4.96
N GLY A 364 -3.47 -12.37 -5.51
CA GLY A 364 -3.56 -11.96 -6.92
C GLY A 364 -2.81 -10.64 -7.14
N ALA A 365 -2.06 -10.54 -8.24
CA ALA A 365 -1.41 -9.30 -8.66
C ALA A 365 -2.34 -8.50 -9.56
N ALA A 366 -2.57 -7.24 -9.20
CA ALA A 366 -3.58 -6.40 -9.82
C ALA A 366 -3.05 -5.01 -10.20
N LEU A 367 -3.58 -4.45 -11.28
CA LEU A 367 -3.35 -3.07 -11.68
C LEU A 367 -4.69 -2.35 -11.83
N GLY A 368 -4.71 -1.06 -11.53
CA GLY A 368 -5.87 -0.20 -11.71
C GLY A 368 -5.47 1.27 -11.81
N PRO A 369 -6.42 2.19 -12.03
CA PRO A 369 -6.17 3.63 -12.11
C PRO A 369 -5.39 4.18 -10.90
N GLU A 370 -5.61 3.59 -9.72
CA GLU A 370 -4.94 3.90 -8.46
C GLU A 370 -3.40 3.79 -8.49
N VAL A 371 -2.86 2.89 -9.32
CA VAL A 371 -1.40 2.73 -9.54
C VAL A 371 -0.98 3.30 -10.89
N LEU A 372 -1.80 3.12 -11.93
CA LEU A 372 -1.53 3.64 -13.28
C LEU A 372 -1.47 5.17 -13.32
N GLY A 373 -2.15 5.86 -12.41
CA GLY A 373 -2.04 7.32 -12.26
C GLY A 373 -0.65 7.80 -11.82
N THR A 374 0.24 6.91 -11.40
CA THR A 374 1.67 7.22 -11.19
C THR A 374 2.56 6.84 -12.37
N SER A 375 1.97 6.38 -13.47
CA SER A 375 2.62 5.84 -14.66
C SER A 375 3.42 4.55 -14.40
N LEU A 376 3.45 3.66 -15.40
CA LEU A 376 4.10 2.35 -15.34
C LEU A 376 5.16 2.23 -16.44
N LEU A 377 6.39 1.91 -16.05
CA LEU A 377 7.47 1.54 -16.97
C LEU A 377 7.67 0.03 -16.97
N ALA A 378 7.49 -0.61 -18.11
CA ALA A 378 7.66 -2.04 -18.34
C ALA A 378 8.83 -2.30 -19.28
N VAL A 379 9.88 -2.97 -18.82
CA VAL A 379 11.08 -3.25 -19.62
C VAL A 379 11.29 -4.75 -19.75
N GLY A 380 11.58 -5.19 -20.98
CA GLY A 380 12.04 -6.54 -21.24
C GLY A 380 12.20 -6.83 -22.71
N PRO A 381 12.99 -7.86 -23.09
CA PRO A 381 13.28 -8.16 -24.48
C PRO A 381 12.02 -8.52 -25.29
N PRO A 382 12.08 -8.48 -26.63
CA PRO A 382 11.02 -9.04 -27.47
C PRO A 382 10.72 -10.49 -27.10
N GLY A 383 9.44 -10.89 -27.10
CA GLY A 383 9.02 -12.25 -26.75
C GLY A 383 8.93 -12.55 -25.25
N SER A 384 9.25 -11.62 -24.34
CA SER A 384 9.09 -11.81 -22.89
C SER A 384 7.63 -11.80 -22.40
N GLY A 385 6.67 -11.61 -23.31
CA GLY A 385 5.24 -11.62 -23.02
C GLY A 385 4.64 -10.27 -22.62
N LYS A 386 5.37 -9.14 -22.73
CA LYS A 386 4.88 -7.80 -22.35
C LYS A 386 3.49 -7.47 -22.91
N THR A 387 3.31 -7.63 -24.22
CA THR A 387 2.07 -7.28 -24.91
C THR A 387 0.90 -8.11 -24.35
N ARG A 388 1.03 -9.43 -24.38
CA ARG A 388 -0.05 -10.36 -23.95
C ARG A 388 -0.32 -10.39 -22.45
N ALA A 389 0.72 -10.26 -21.61
CA ALA A 389 0.60 -10.44 -20.16
C ALA A 389 0.34 -9.13 -19.40
N LEU A 390 0.61 -7.97 -20.02
CA LEU A 390 0.45 -6.67 -19.39
C LEU A 390 -0.37 -5.70 -20.25
N VAL A 391 0.08 -5.42 -21.47
CA VAL A 391 -0.50 -4.34 -22.30
C VAL A 391 -1.93 -4.65 -22.70
N GLU A 392 -2.20 -5.86 -23.20
CA GLU A 392 -3.54 -6.34 -23.57
C GLU A 392 -4.49 -6.36 -22.35
N PRO A 393 -4.19 -7.01 -21.21
CA PRO A 393 -5.04 -6.98 -20.02
C PRO A 393 -5.33 -5.56 -19.51
N VAL A 394 -4.33 -4.68 -19.47
CA VAL A 394 -4.49 -3.30 -19.01
C VAL A 394 -5.36 -2.50 -19.98
N THR A 395 -5.13 -2.64 -21.29
CA THR A 395 -5.91 -1.94 -22.32
C THR A 395 -7.36 -2.42 -22.30
N GLU A 396 -7.59 -3.73 -22.19
CA GLU A 396 -8.92 -4.33 -22.04
C GLU A 396 -9.65 -3.82 -20.79
N ALA A 397 -8.95 -3.71 -19.66
CA ALA A 397 -9.52 -3.20 -18.41
C ALA A 397 -9.90 -1.71 -18.50
N LEU A 398 -9.04 -0.89 -19.11
CA LEU A 398 -9.30 0.53 -19.33
C LEU A 398 -10.44 0.72 -20.34
N ALA A 399 -10.53 -0.14 -21.37
CA ALA A 399 -11.64 -0.15 -22.31
C ALA A 399 -12.98 -0.52 -21.65
N LEU A 400 -12.99 -1.49 -20.73
CA LEU A 400 -14.17 -1.79 -19.92
C LEU A 400 -14.56 -0.62 -19.00
N GLN A 401 -13.59 0.04 -18.37
CA GLN A 401 -13.83 1.24 -17.53
C GLN A 401 -14.29 2.45 -18.35
N ALA A 402 -13.92 2.52 -19.63
CA ALA A 402 -14.44 3.54 -20.54
C ALA A 402 -15.93 3.32 -20.83
N LEU A 403 -16.38 2.06 -20.98
CA LEU A 403 -17.81 1.74 -21.09
C LEU A 403 -18.62 2.11 -19.84
N THR A 404 -17.97 2.19 -18.66
CA THR A 404 -18.62 2.67 -17.42
C THR A 404 -18.58 4.20 -17.27
N GLY A 405 -17.96 4.91 -18.22
CA GLY A 405 -17.73 6.36 -18.16
C GLY A 405 -16.67 6.79 -17.14
N ALA A 406 -15.87 5.85 -16.61
CA ALA A 406 -14.86 6.13 -15.59
C ALA A 406 -13.48 6.41 -16.16
N CYS A 407 -13.21 5.98 -17.41
CA CYS A 407 -11.91 6.10 -18.04
C CYS A 407 -11.99 6.54 -19.52
N ALA A 408 -10.91 7.11 -20.04
CA ALA A 408 -10.63 7.19 -21.47
C ALA A 408 -9.24 6.59 -21.73
N VAL A 409 -9.11 5.80 -22.80
CA VAL A 409 -7.87 5.09 -23.13
C VAL A 409 -7.44 5.37 -24.56
N VAL A 410 -6.15 5.62 -24.70
CA VAL A 410 -5.47 5.70 -26.00
C VAL A 410 -4.41 4.61 -26.00
N ALA A 411 -4.53 3.63 -26.89
CA ALA A 411 -3.55 2.57 -27.07
C ALA A 411 -2.80 2.79 -28.39
N VAL A 412 -1.47 2.83 -28.33
CA VAL A 412 -0.60 2.86 -29.50
C VAL A 412 0.02 1.48 -29.65
N SER A 413 -0.35 0.79 -30.71
CA SER A 413 0.11 -0.55 -31.01
C SER A 413 1.58 -0.55 -31.44
N ALA A 414 2.31 -1.62 -31.14
CA ALA A 414 3.63 -1.81 -31.72
C ALA A 414 3.52 -2.06 -33.23
N PRO A 415 4.56 -1.73 -34.03
CA PRO A 415 4.53 -1.93 -35.48
C PRO A 415 4.14 -3.36 -35.88
N GLY A 416 3.05 -3.49 -36.63
CA GLY A 416 2.52 -4.78 -37.13
C GLY A 416 1.95 -5.72 -36.07
N THR A 417 1.69 -5.24 -34.85
CA THR A 417 1.05 -6.03 -33.77
C THR A 417 -0.07 -5.20 -33.13
N PRO A 418 -1.31 -5.27 -33.65
CA PRO A 418 -2.42 -4.51 -33.09
C PRO A 418 -2.74 -4.97 -31.66
N VAL A 419 -2.93 -4.00 -30.76
CA VAL A 419 -3.33 -4.28 -29.38
C VAL A 419 -4.84 -4.50 -29.32
N CYS A 420 -5.24 -5.67 -28.82
CA CYS A 420 -6.65 -6.09 -28.71
C CYS A 420 -7.42 -6.13 -30.06
N GLU A 421 -8.62 -6.70 -30.03
CA GLU A 421 -9.51 -6.75 -31.20
C GLU A 421 -10.14 -5.39 -31.50
N ASP A 422 -10.57 -5.17 -32.75
CA ASP A 422 -11.14 -3.90 -33.21
C ASP A 422 -12.40 -3.47 -32.44
N ASP A 423 -13.27 -4.43 -32.08
CA ASP A 423 -14.52 -4.16 -31.35
C ASP A 423 -14.32 -3.59 -29.94
N ALA A 424 -13.08 -3.61 -29.43
CA ALA A 424 -12.73 -3.00 -28.16
C ALA A 424 -12.64 -1.47 -28.21
N PHE A 425 -12.60 -0.85 -29.39
CA PHE A 425 -12.33 0.57 -29.58
C PHE A 425 -13.48 1.28 -30.32
N ASP A 426 -13.66 2.56 -29.99
CA ASP A 426 -14.62 3.45 -30.67
C ASP A 426 -13.99 4.09 -31.91
N VAL A 427 -12.68 4.38 -31.82
CA VAL A 427 -11.90 5.00 -32.89
C VAL A 427 -10.65 4.16 -33.11
N ILE A 428 -10.44 3.75 -34.36
CA ILE A 428 -9.24 3.04 -34.81
C ILE A 428 -8.61 3.87 -35.92
N VAL A 429 -7.36 4.26 -35.72
CA VAL A 429 -6.54 4.98 -36.71
C VAL A 429 -5.41 4.05 -37.15
N ARG A 430 -5.44 3.59 -38.40
CA ARG A 430 -4.42 2.71 -38.97
C ARG A 430 -3.55 3.49 -39.94
N ILE A 431 -2.45 4.05 -39.45
CA ILE A 431 -1.65 5.01 -40.23
C ILE A 431 -0.91 4.26 -41.34
N GLY A 432 -1.17 4.66 -42.59
CA GLY A 432 -0.61 4.01 -43.78
C GLY A 432 -1.42 2.84 -44.34
N ASP A 433 -2.56 2.49 -43.71
CA ASP A 433 -3.51 1.50 -44.22
C ASP A 433 -4.71 2.21 -44.87
N PRO A 434 -4.94 2.10 -46.19
CA PRO A 434 -6.05 2.76 -46.88
C PRO A 434 -7.44 2.28 -46.39
N ALA A 435 -7.52 1.16 -45.67
CA ALA A 435 -8.77 0.71 -45.03
C ALA A 435 -9.11 1.50 -43.74
N SER A 436 -8.24 2.39 -43.28
CA SER A 436 -8.49 3.20 -42.08
C SER A 436 -9.69 4.13 -42.27
N VAL A 437 -10.66 4.04 -41.36
CA VAL A 437 -11.84 4.93 -41.33
C VAL A 437 -11.49 6.31 -40.77
N HIS A 438 -10.54 6.36 -39.84
CA HIS A 438 -10.11 7.58 -39.16
C HIS A 438 -8.65 7.90 -39.50
N ASP A 439 -8.35 9.19 -39.49
CA ASP A 439 -7.02 9.77 -39.64
C ASP A 439 -6.63 10.45 -38.31
N LEU A 440 -5.34 10.68 -38.06
CA LEU A 440 -4.86 11.42 -36.90
C LEU A 440 -4.64 12.89 -37.27
N ASP A 441 -5.33 13.80 -36.58
CA ASP A 441 -5.03 15.23 -36.71
C ASP A 441 -3.66 15.56 -36.08
N PRO A 442 -2.66 16.02 -36.86
CA PRO A 442 -1.33 16.35 -36.33
C PRO A 442 -1.35 17.53 -35.34
N TYR A 443 -2.39 18.38 -35.38
CA TYR A 443 -2.51 19.57 -34.55
C TYR A 443 -3.40 19.38 -33.30
N ALA A 444 -3.95 18.18 -33.10
CA ALA A 444 -4.86 17.85 -31.99
C ALA A 444 -6.01 18.87 -31.80
N GLU A 445 -6.55 19.42 -32.90
CA GLU A 445 -7.59 20.45 -32.90
C GLU A 445 -7.25 21.64 -31.99
N SER A 446 -5.97 22.03 -31.96
CA SER A 446 -5.53 23.21 -31.24
C SER A 446 -6.07 24.47 -31.92
N ASP A 447 -6.54 25.43 -31.12
CA ASP A 447 -6.86 26.77 -31.59
C ASP A 447 -5.70 27.76 -31.40
N ASP A 448 -4.61 27.33 -30.79
CA ASP A 448 -3.46 28.17 -30.51
C ASP A 448 -2.27 27.68 -31.36
N PRO A 449 -1.69 28.54 -32.23
CA PRO A 449 -0.51 28.20 -33.02
C PRO A 449 0.70 27.85 -32.14
N ASP A 450 0.84 28.44 -30.94
CA ASP A 450 1.96 28.16 -30.05
C ASP A 450 1.83 26.77 -29.41
N ASP A 451 0.63 26.38 -28.98
CA ASP A 451 0.37 25.03 -28.48
C ASP A 451 0.58 23.98 -29.59
N ALA A 452 0.12 24.25 -30.81
CA ALA A 452 0.33 23.38 -31.96
C ALA A 452 1.82 23.24 -32.31
N ALA A 453 2.55 24.36 -32.29
CA ALA A 453 4.00 24.39 -32.49
C ALA A 453 4.74 23.59 -31.40
N ALA A 454 4.32 23.71 -30.14
CA ALA A 454 4.92 22.97 -29.03
C ALA A 454 4.72 21.45 -29.16
N ILE A 455 3.54 21.00 -29.61
CA ILE A 455 3.26 19.59 -29.88
C ILE A 455 4.14 19.06 -31.02
N LEU A 456 4.19 19.78 -32.14
CA LEU A 456 4.95 19.34 -33.32
C LEU A 456 6.47 19.40 -33.11
N ALA A 457 6.98 20.42 -32.42
CA ALA A 457 8.40 20.52 -32.08
C ALA A 457 8.84 19.32 -31.23
N GLU A 458 8.04 18.98 -30.22
CA GLU A 458 8.29 17.84 -29.34
C GLU A 458 8.29 16.53 -30.15
N ALA A 459 7.30 16.34 -31.02
CA ALA A 459 7.17 15.16 -31.86
C ALA A 459 8.33 14.99 -32.86
N LEU A 460 8.72 16.06 -33.55
CA LEU A 460 9.67 16.00 -34.65
C LEU A 460 11.12 15.99 -34.18
N VAL A 461 11.48 16.85 -33.23
CA VAL A 461 12.88 17.11 -32.84
C VAL A 461 13.14 17.00 -31.34
N GLY A 462 12.16 16.58 -30.53
CA GLY A 462 12.33 16.46 -29.07
C GLY A 462 13.38 15.43 -28.62
N ASP A 463 13.86 14.57 -29.52
CA ASP A 463 14.99 13.65 -29.30
C ASP A 463 16.36 14.19 -29.71
N LEU A 464 16.41 15.36 -30.36
CA LEU A 464 17.64 15.96 -30.86
C LEU A 464 18.17 17.01 -29.88
N ASP A 465 19.25 16.71 -29.16
CA ASP A 465 19.89 17.67 -28.25
C ASP A 465 20.53 18.86 -28.99
N THR A 466 20.87 18.70 -30.27
CA THR A 466 21.50 19.73 -31.10
C THR A 466 20.54 20.84 -31.53
N VAL A 467 19.23 20.58 -31.52
CA VAL A 467 18.19 21.51 -31.91
C VAL A 467 17.49 21.99 -30.64
N GLY A 468 17.77 23.22 -30.21
CA GLY A 468 17.14 23.75 -29.00
C GLY A 468 15.61 23.72 -29.11
N ALA A 469 14.94 23.04 -28.16
CA ALA A 469 13.49 22.85 -28.17
C ALA A 469 12.72 24.16 -28.34
N GLN A 470 13.14 25.22 -27.62
CA GLN A 470 12.53 26.54 -27.74
C GLN A 470 12.68 27.15 -29.14
N GLY A 471 13.82 26.94 -29.79
CA GLY A 471 14.05 27.40 -31.16
C GLY A 471 13.13 26.69 -32.17
N ALA A 472 12.92 25.39 -32.00
CA ALA A 472 12.00 24.62 -32.82
C ALA A 472 10.54 25.06 -32.66
N VAL A 473 10.10 25.31 -31.42
CA VAL A 473 8.76 25.85 -31.14
C VAL A 473 8.58 27.21 -31.80
N THR A 474 9.52 28.15 -31.60
CA THR A 474 9.46 29.48 -32.22
C THR A 474 9.42 29.39 -33.74
N ALA A 475 10.26 28.56 -34.36
CA ALA A 475 10.29 28.42 -35.82
C ALA A 475 8.95 27.90 -36.38
N LEU A 476 8.31 26.95 -35.69
CA LEU A 476 6.98 26.46 -36.06
C LEU A 476 5.90 27.52 -35.82
N ALA A 477 5.89 28.19 -34.67
CA ALA A 477 4.90 29.22 -34.34
C ALA A 477 4.91 30.38 -35.36
N GLN A 478 6.10 30.80 -35.79
CA GLN A 478 6.32 31.82 -36.82
C GLN A 478 5.84 31.42 -38.23
N LEU A 479 5.48 30.15 -38.44
CA LEU A 479 4.87 29.67 -39.68
C LEU A 479 3.38 29.36 -39.50
N LEU A 480 3.01 28.68 -38.41
CA LEU A 480 1.64 28.28 -38.12
C LEU A 480 0.72 29.46 -37.87
N GLY A 481 1.17 30.46 -37.10
CA GLY A 481 0.39 31.67 -36.82
C GLY A 481 0.05 32.45 -38.09
N PRO A 482 1.06 32.85 -38.90
CA PRO A 482 0.80 33.58 -40.14
C PRO A 482 -0.02 32.79 -41.17
N PHE A 483 0.21 31.48 -41.31
CA PHE A 483 -0.59 30.65 -42.21
C PHE A 483 -2.07 30.60 -41.79
N ARG A 484 -2.34 30.42 -40.49
CA ARG A 484 -3.72 30.39 -39.97
C ARG A 484 -4.42 31.74 -40.08
N ALA A 485 -3.70 32.85 -39.91
CA ALA A 485 -4.27 34.19 -40.07
C ALA A 485 -4.79 34.45 -41.50
N VAL A 486 -4.14 33.88 -42.51
CA VAL A 486 -4.56 34.01 -43.92
C VAL A 486 -5.60 32.97 -44.31
N HIS A 487 -5.39 31.71 -43.92
CA HIS A 487 -6.16 30.58 -44.45
C HIS A 487 -7.28 30.08 -43.51
N GLY A 488 -7.35 30.57 -42.26
CA GLY A 488 -8.32 30.13 -41.25
C GLY A 488 -8.11 28.69 -40.74
N ARG A 489 -7.04 28.02 -41.18
CA ARG A 489 -6.67 26.65 -40.81
C ARG A 489 -5.16 26.52 -40.67
N PHE A 490 -4.68 25.43 -40.07
CA PHE A 490 -3.26 25.08 -40.13
C PHE A 490 -2.86 24.50 -41.50
N PRO A 491 -1.56 24.58 -41.87
CA PRO A 491 -1.06 23.99 -43.10
C PRO A 491 -1.19 22.45 -43.07
N SER A 492 -1.41 21.83 -44.22
CA SER A 492 -1.22 20.38 -44.37
C SER A 492 0.27 20.03 -44.23
N LEU A 493 0.62 18.76 -43.95
CA LEU A 493 2.03 18.38 -43.78
C LEU A 493 2.92 18.73 -45.00
N PRO A 494 2.48 18.56 -46.26
CA PRO A 494 3.26 19.02 -47.42
C PRO A 494 3.46 20.54 -47.46
N GLU A 495 2.41 21.33 -47.15
CA GLU A 495 2.51 22.79 -47.09
C GLU A 495 3.47 23.23 -45.98
N LEU A 496 3.39 22.61 -44.81
CA LEU A 496 4.28 22.88 -43.69
C LEU A 496 5.72 22.50 -44.01
N HIS A 497 5.94 21.37 -44.69
CA HIS A 497 7.26 20.96 -45.14
C HIS A 497 7.88 21.99 -46.10
N ALA A 498 7.13 22.48 -47.09
CA ALA A 498 7.62 23.50 -48.02
C ALA A 498 8.01 24.81 -47.30
N LEU A 499 7.21 25.22 -46.31
CA LEU A 499 7.50 26.41 -45.49
C LEU A 499 8.75 26.23 -44.61
N LEU A 500 8.90 25.06 -43.97
CA LEU A 500 10.06 24.75 -43.12
C LEU A 500 11.35 24.58 -43.91
N ALA A 501 11.27 23.96 -45.11
CA ALA A 501 12.38 23.82 -46.04
C ALA A 501 12.86 25.17 -46.60
N GLY A 502 12.08 26.23 -46.40
CA GLY A 502 12.44 27.58 -46.84
C GLY A 502 12.20 27.81 -48.33
N GLU A 503 11.22 27.14 -48.94
CA GLU A 503 10.90 27.33 -50.35
C GLU A 503 10.46 28.78 -50.60
N GLU A 504 11.25 29.50 -51.41
CA GLU A 504 11.05 30.94 -51.67
C GLU A 504 9.64 31.24 -52.19
N THR A 505 9.11 30.38 -53.06
CA THR A 505 7.75 30.56 -53.60
C THR A 505 6.65 30.38 -52.57
N ALA A 506 6.81 29.48 -51.59
CA ALA A 506 5.82 29.24 -50.56
C ALA A 506 5.79 30.40 -49.55
N LEU A 507 6.97 30.87 -49.13
CA LEU A 507 7.12 32.00 -48.21
C LEU A 507 6.67 33.32 -48.85
N ALA A 508 7.02 33.57 -50.11
CA ALA A 508 6.60 34.77 -50.84
C ALA A 508 5.07 34.86 -50.97
N ARG A 509 4.40 33.75 -51.36
CA ARG A 509 2.93 33.70 -51.44
C ARG A 509 2.27 33.98 -50.09
N LEU A 510 2.80 33.42 -49.01
CA LEU A 510 2.26 33.67 -47.67
C LEU A 510 2.45 35.14 -47.26
N GLY A 511 3.62 35.72 -47.55
CA GLY A 511 3.92 37.13 -47.30
C GLY A 511 3.01 38.10 -48.09
N GLU A 512 2.77 37.83 -49.36
CA GLU A 512 1.85 38.59 -50.20
C GLU A 512 0.41 38.52 -49.69
N ALA A 513 -0.04 37.32 -49.29
CA ALA A 513 -1.38 37.13 -48.73
C ALA A 513 -1.55 37.83 -47.37
N LEU A 514 -0.54 37.81 -46.52
CA LEU A 514 -0.52 38.58 -45.27
C LEU A 514 -0.60 40.08 -45.53
N ALA A 515 0.15 40.57 -46.52
CA ALA A 515 0.10 41.97 -46.95
C ALA A 515 -1.29 42.38 -47.44
N ALA A 516 -1.94 41.52 -48.24
CA ALA A 516 -3.30 41.75 -48.72
C ALA A 516 -4.35 41.72 -47.59
N SER A 517 -4.13 40.90 -46.56
CA SER A 517 -5.02 40.79 -45.40
C SER A 517 -4.84 41.90 -44.35
N GLY A 518 -3.78 42.72 -44.45
CA GLY A 518 -3.47 43.78 -43.48
C GLY A 518 -2.92 43.29 -42.12
N ASN A 519 -2.47 42.04 -42.02
CA ASN A 519 -1.97 41.44 -40.78
C ASN A 519 -0.48 41.75 -40.54
N ASP A 520 -0.17 43.01 -40.21
CA ASP A 520 1.22 43.49 -40.05
C ASP A 520 2.02 42.76 -38.96
N VAL A 521 1.37 42.31 -37.88
CA VAL A 521 2.03 41.56 -36.79
C VAL A 521 2.52 40.20 -37.30
N MET A 522 1.63 39.43 -37.93
CA MET A 522 1.97 38.11 -38.48
C MET A 522 2.97 38.21 -39.64
N ARG A 523 2.93 39.31 -40.40
CA ARG A 523 3.96 39.60 -41.42
C ARG A 523 5.33 39.79 -40.80
N ARG A 524 5.45 40.51 -39.68
CA ARG A 524 6.73 40.68 -38.96
C ARG A 524 7.29 39.36 -38.43
N GLU A 525 6.42 38.47 -37.95
CA GLU A 525 6.82 37.11 -37.52
C GLU A 525 7.36 36.29 -38.70
N LEU A 526 6.68 36.32 -39.85
CA LEU A 526 7.16 35.65 -41.06
C LEU A 526 8.49 36.25 -41.54
N ASP A 527 8.63 37.57 -41.57
CA ASP A 527 9.88 38.25 -41.93
C ASP A 527 11.03 37.88 -40.96
N ALA A 528 10.73 37.67 -39.68
CA ALA A 528 11.69 37.19 -38.70
C ALA A 528 12.14 35.76 -39.00
N ARG A 529 11.21 34.87 -39.37
CA ARG A 529 11.54 33.50 -39.80
C ARG A 529 12.41 33.50 -41.04
N VAL A 530 12.06 34.29 -42.07
CA VAL A 530 12.83 34.40 -43.33
C VAL A 530 14.27 34.82 -43.06
N ARG A 531 14.50 35.76 -42.14
CA ARG A 531 15.87 36.19 -41.75
C ARG A 531 16.66 35.10 -41.02
N GLN A 532 15.98 34.20 -40.30
CA GLN A 532 16.62 33.11 -39.56
C GLN A 532 16.88 31.88 -40.44
N THR A 533 16.13 31.71 -41.54
CA THR A 533 16.31 30.61 -42.48
C THR A 533 17.75 30.59 -43.02
N GLY A 534 18.44 29.48 -42.82
CA GLY A 534 19.84 29.31 -43.27
C GLY A 534 20.91 29.87 -42.33
N ALA A 535 20.52 30.46 -41.19
CA ALA A 535 21.46 30.82 -40.14
C ALA A 535 22.01 29.57 -39.42
N PRO A 536 23.27 29.60 -38.91
CA PRO A 536 23.79 28.52 -38.08
C PRO A 536 22.91 28.31 -36.83
N GLY A 537 22.45 27.07 -36.63
CA GLY A 537 21.55 26.72 -35.52
C GLY A 537 20.05 26.86 -35.83
N ASP A 538 19.67 27.12 -37.09
CA ASP A 538 18.27 27.10 -37.53
C ASP A 538 17.63 25.71 -37.37
N ALA A 539 16.54 25.64 -36.61
CA ALA A 539 15.76 24.41 -36.41
C ALA A 539 14.94 24.00 -37.65
N GLY A 540 14.67 24.93 -38.57
CA GLY A 540 13.76 24.72 -39.71
C GLY A 540 14.15 23.54 -40.61
N ARG A 541 15.44 23.37 -40.91
CA ARG A 541 15.93 22.26 -41.72
C ARG A 541 15.75 20.91 -41.03
N ALA A 542 16.10 20.81 -39.76
CA ALA A 542 15.93 19.58 -38.98
C ALA A 542 14.44 19.21 -38.82
N LEU A 543 13.57 20.21 -38.64
CA LEU A 543 12.12 20.04 -38.63
C LEU A 543 11.59 19.56 -39.98
N ALA A 544 12.04 20.14 -41.09
CA ALA A 544 11.67 19.70 -42.43
C ALA A 544 12.10 18.26 -42.71
N ASP A 545 13.35 17.91 -42.38
CA ASP A 545 13.90 16.56 -42.58
C ASP A 545 13.10 15.50 -41.80
N ARG A 546 12.71 15.80 -40.56
CA ARG A 546 11.86 14.92 -39.74
C ARG A 546 10.43 14.85 -40.25
N LEU A 547 9.87 15.97 -40.69
CA LEU A 547 8.52 16.02 -41.26
C LEU A 547 8.43 15.27 -42.60
N ALA A 548 9.52 15.23 -43.37
CA ALA A 548 9.59 14.47 -44.62
C ALA A 548 9.36 12.96 -44.43
N LEU A 549 9.59 12.43 -43.23
CA LEU A 549 9.27 11.04 -42.87
C LEU A 549 7.75 10.79 -42.85
N LEU A 550 6.96 11.80 -42.47
CA LEU A 550 5.49 11.75 -42.44
C LEU A 550 4.87 12.18 -43.77
N ASN A 551 5.62 12.87 -44.63
CA ASN A 551 5.17 13.32 -45.95
C ASN A 551 5.48 12.32 -47.09
N ARG A 552 5.67 11.05 -46.75
CA ARG A 552 5.92 9.99 -47.75
C ARG A 552 4.61 9.67 -48.51
N PRO A 553 4.69 9.18 -49.76
CA PRO A 553 3.50 8.80 -50.52
C PRO A 553 2.58 7.81 -49.80
N ALA A 554 3.15 6.92 -48.98
CA ALA A 554 2.40 5.98 -48.13
C ALA A 554 1.45 6.67 -47.12
N PHE A 555 1.71 7.93 -46.79
CA PHE A 555 0.94 8.72 -45.83
C PHE A 555 0.22 9.91 -46.48
N ALA A 556 0.20 10.00 -47.81
CA ALA A 556 -0.32 11.18 -48.53
C ALA A 556 -1.80 11.48 -48.24
N ASP A 557 -2.57 10.44 -47.92
CA ASP A 557 -3.99 10.53 -47.57
C ASP A 557 -4.24 10.76 -46.06
N PHE A 558 -3.19 10.71 -45.24
CA PHE A 558 -3.22 10.89 -43.78
C PHE A 558 -2.73 12.29 -43.36
N PHE A 559 -2.91 12.61 -42.09
CA PHE A 559 -2.56 13.89 -41.46
C PHE A 559 -3.17 15.12 -42.15
N GLY A 560 -4.46 15.04 -42.47
CA GLY A 560 -5.17 16.11 -43.20
C GLY A 560 -4.95 16.09 -44.72
N GLY A 561 -4.53 14.95 -45.25
CA GLY A 561 -4.57 14.63 -46.68
C GLY A 561 -6.01 14.64 -47.22
N ARG A 562 -6.17 14.62 -48.55
CA ARG A 562 -7.51 14.56 -49.19
C ARG A 562 -8.12 13.16 -49.19
N GLY A 563 -7.71 12.31 -48.26
CA GLY A 563 -8.20 10.95 -48.10
C GLY A 563 -9.66 10.90 -47.67
N PRO A 564 -10.32 9.73 -47.83
CA PRO A 564 -11.69 9.52 -47.35
C PRO A 564 -11.78 9.41 -45.81
N ALA A 565 -10.66 9.25 -45.12
CA ALA A 565 -10.59 9.07 -43.67
C ALA A 565 -10.97 10.35 -42.92
N ARG A 566 -11.70 10.21 -41.82
CA ARG A 566 -12.15 11.35 -41.00
C ARG A 566 -11.06 11.76 -40.02
N PRO A 567 -10.67 13.05 -39.94
CA PRO A 567 -9.67 13.49 -38.99
C PRO A 567 -10.20 13.32 -37.56
N PHE A 568 -9.46 12.57 -36.74
CA PHE A 568 -9.69 12.38 -35.32
C PHE A 568 -8.68 13.20 -34.52
N SER A 569 -9.21 13.98 -33.57
CA SER A 569 -8.41 14.74 -32.62
C SER A 569 -8.32 14.02 -31.28
N LEU A 570 -7.09 13.88 -30.75
CA LEU A 570 -6.85 13.36 -29.41
C LEU A 570 -7.49 14.22 -28.31
N ARG A 571 -7.88 15.47 -28.61
CA ARG A 571 -8.56 16.36 -27.67
C ARG A 571 -9.93 15.83 -27.24
N ALA A 572 -10.58 15.01 -28.07
CA ALA A 572 -11.85 14.37 -27.73
C ALA A 572 -11.76 13.50 -26.45
N VAL A 573 -10.59 12.92 -26.16
CA VAL A 573 -10.32 12.11 -24.95
C VAL A 573 -10.43 12.92 -23.66
N ALA A 574 -10.21 14.25 -23.71
CA ALA A 574 -10.40 15.12 -22.55
C ALA A 574 -11.88 15.34 -22.19
N HIS A 575 -12.79 15.18 -23.15
CA HIS A 575 -14.20 15.49 -22.96
C HIS A 575 -15.08 14.25 -22.87
N HIS A 576 -14.63 13.14 -23.46
CA HIS A 576 -15.41 11.92 -23.58
C HIS A 576 -14.59 10.69 -23.11
N PRO A 577 -15.23 9.70 -22.47
CA PRO A 577 -14.60 8.44 -22.04
C PRO A 577 -14.34 7.51 -23.24
N LEU A 578 -13.54 7.96 -24.22
CA LEU A 578 -13.33 7.26 -25.48
C LEU A 578 -12.30 6.14 -25.37
N ARG A 579 -12.47 5.13 -26.22
CA ARG A 579 -11.53 4.03 -26.44
C ARG A 579 -10.89 4.21 -27.82
N VAL A 580 -9.62 4.57 -27.87
CA VAL A 580 -8.90 4.87 -29.12
C VAL A 580 -7.74 3.90 -29.31
N ARG A 581 -7.62 3.32 -30.50
CA ARG A 581 -6.42 2.57 -30.93
C ARG A 581 -5.75 3.27 -32.09
N ILE A 582 -4.43 3.44 -32.01
CA ILE A 582 -3.59 3.98 -33.07
C ILE A 582 -2.58 2.90 -33.46
N ASP A 583 -2.74 2.38 -34.67
CA ASP A 583 -1.83 1.40 -35.24
C ASP A 583 -0.75 2.16 -36.05
N VAL A 584 0.49 2.06 -35.60
CA VAL A 584 1.65 2.67 -36.27
C VAL A 584 2.04 1.85 -37.51
N PRO A 585 2.61 2.50 -38.54
CA PRO A 585 2.91 1.82 -39.80
C PRO A 585 3.87 0.64 -39.64
N GLU A 586 3.68 -0.37 -40.48
CA GLU A 586 4.50 -1.59 -40.50
C GLU A 586 5.88 -1.39 -41.16
N ARG A 587 6.58 -2.50 -41.43
CA ARG A 587 8.00 -2.60 -41.81
C ARG A 587 8.43 -1.59 -42.88
N GLY A 588 9.56 -0.92 -42.63
CA GLY A 588 10.19 0.03 -43.56
C GLY A 588 9.99 1.51 -43.17
N HIS A 589 9.16 1.79 -42.16
CA HIS A 589 8.86 3.13 -41.67
C HIS A 589 9.14 3.32 -40.17
N ASP A 590 10.14 2.63 -39.63
CA ASP A 590 10.44 2.62 -38.19
C ASP A 590 10.67 4.04 -37.63
N GLU A 591 11.36 4.91 -38.36
CA GLU A 591 11.57 6.30 -37.92
C GLU A 591 10.27 7.11 -37.90
N ALA A 592 9.40 6.90 -38.89
CA ALA A 592 8.08 7.54 -38.91
C ALA A 592 7.18 7.03 -37.77
N ALA A 593 7.21 5.72 -37.49
CA ALA A 593 6.51 5.13 -36.35
C ALA A 593 6.97 5.76 -35.02
N ARG A 594 8.27 5.98 -34.82
CA ARG A 594 8.80 6.67 -33.63
C ARG A 594 8.30 8.12 -33.52
N VAL A 595 8.30 8.85 -34.64
CA VAL A 595 7.77 10.24 -34.68
C VAL A 595 6.28 10.26 -34.36
N ILE A 596 5.50 9.32 -34.88
CA ILE A 596 4.06 9.19 -34.61
C ILE A 596 3.80 8.87 -33.14
N THR A 597 4.50 7.87 -32.57
CA THR A 597 4.37 7.52 -31.15
C THR A 597 4.71 8.72 -30.26
N ARG A 598 5.74 9.50 -30.62
CA ARG A 598 6.10 10.72 -29.92
C ARG A 598 5.07 11.83 -30.09
N LEU A 599 4.50 11.97 -31.28
CA LEU A 599 3.39 12.90 -31.56
C LEU A 599 2.20 12.59 -30.66
N VAL A 600 1.77 11.33 -30.59
CA VAL A 600 0.67 10.90 -29.73
C VAL A 600 0.98 11.17 -28.25
N LEU A 601 2.19 10.88 -27.79
CA LEU A 601 2.62 11.19 -26.42
C LEU A 601 2.60 12.71 -26.13
N ALA A 602 3.10 13.52 -27.06
CA ALA A 602 3.11 14.97 -26.94
C ALA A 602 1.69 15.56 -26.92
N GLN A 603 0.82 15.09 -27.83
CA GLN A 603 -0.59 15.46 -27.89
C GLN A 603 -1.32 15.04 -26.60
N PHE A 604 -1.15 13.79 -26.14
CA PHE A 604 -1.75 13.33 -24.89
C PHE A 604 -1.37 14.23 -23.73
N HIS A 605 -0.08 14.55 -23.57
CA HIS A 605 0.38 15.46 -22.51
C HIS A 605 -0.23 16.87 -22.61
N ALA A 606 -0.39 17.42 -23.81
CA ALA A 606 -1.02 18.72 -24.01
C ALA A 606 -2.50 18.69 -23.63
N VAL A 607 -3.22 17.65 -24.06
CA VAL A 607 -4.66 17.44 -23.82
C VAL A 607 -4.94 17.25 -22.33
N VAL A 608 -4.15 16.43 -21.62
CA VAL A 608 -4.38 16.20 -20.19
C VAL A 608 -4.09 17.42 -19.32
N ARG A 609 -3.25 18.36 -19.79
CA ARG A 609 -2.92 19.59 -19.06
C ARG A 609 -4.09 20.58 -18.98
N GLN A 610 -4.91 20.70 -20.03
CA GLN A 610 -5.87 21.80 -20.18
C GLN A 610 -7.26 21.52 -19.57
N GLY A 611 -7.64 20.26 -19.39
CA GLY A 611 -8.99 19.87 -18.94
C GLY A 611 -9.08 19.46 -17.48
N ARG A 612 -10.11 19.95 -16.76
CA ARG A 612 -10.65 19.25 -15.58
C ARG A 612 -11.53 18.11 -16.06
N ARG A 613 -11.06 16.87 -15.89
CA ARG A 613 -11.78 15.65 -16.28
C ARG A 613 -12.43 15.02 -15.06
N GLU A 614 -13.60 14.44 -15.26
CA GLU A 614 -14.26 13.58 -14.26
C GLU A 614 -13.80 12.13 -14.34
N HIS A 615 -13.26 11.73 -15.50
CA HIS A 615 -12.72 10.38 -15.77
C HIS A 615 -11.19 10.35 -15.74
N PHE A 616 -10.65 9.15 -15.53
CA PHE A 616 -9.22 8.87 -15.62
C PHE A 616 -8.78 8.75 -17.09
N ALA A 617 -7.66 9.36 -17.47
CA ALA A 617 -7.13 9.25 -18.84
C ALA A 617 -5.82 8.47 -18.87
N CYS A 618 -5.72 7.43 -19.70
CA CYS A 618 -4.51 6.62 -19.80
C CYS A 618 -4.02 6.47 -21.25
N LEU A 619 -2.73 6.70 -21.46
CA LEU A 619 -2.04 6.40 -22.71
C LEU A 619 -1.21 5.12 -22.52
N VAL A 620 -1.41 4.14 -23.39
CA VAL A 620 -0.71 2.86 -23.38
C VAL A 620 0.15 2.79 -24.64
N LEU A 621 1.47 2.73 -24.47
CA LEU A 621 2.43 2.56 -25.56
C LEU A 621 3.01 1.14 -25.46
N ASP A 622 2.62 0.25 -26.38
CA ASP A 622 3.17 -1.13 -26.45
C ASP A 622 4.65 -1.14 -26.88
N ASP A 623 5.06 -0.11 -27.62
CA ASP A 623 6.46 0.18 -27.92
C ASP A 623 6.74 1.68 -27.80
N ALA A 624 7.44 2.07 -26.74
CA ALA A 624 7.84 3.45 -26.47
C ALA A 624 9.26 3.78 -26.95
N THR A 625 9.90 2.90 -27.72
CA THR A 625 11.24 3.12 -28.27
C THR A 625 11.27 4.42 -29.09
N GLY A 626 12.17 5.34 -28.73
CA GLY A 626 12.31 6.65 -29.40
C GLY A 626 11.20 7.67 -29.10
N ALA A 627 10.21 7.37 -28.25
CA ALA A 627 9.16 8.31 -27.86
C ALA A 627 9.55 9.18 -26.64
N VAL A 628 10.49 8.72 -25.82
CA VAL A 628 10.88 9.40 -24.57
C VAL A 628 11.89 10.52 -24.84
N THR A 629 11.60 11.72 -24.32
CA THR A 629 12.36 12.96 -24.50
C THR A 629 12.54 13.63 -23.12
N PRO A 630 13.42 14.65 -23.01
CA PRO A 630 13.57 15.39 -21.75
C PRO A 630 12.27 16.05 -21.26
N GLU A 631 11.46 16.59 -22.17
CA GLU A 631 10.20 17.24 -21.83
C GLU A 631 9.08 16.24 -21.52
N SER A 632 9.02 15.08 -22.20
CA SER A 632 8.03 14.06 -21.88
C SER A 632 8.25 13.50 -20.47
N VAL A 633 9.50 13.26 -20.05
CA VAL A 633 9.83 12.82 -18.67
C VAL A 633 9.34 13.83 -17.63
N ARG A 634 9.54 15.13 -17.87
CA ARG A 634 9.04 16.20 -16.98
C ARG A 634 7.53 16.26 -16.94
N ARG A 635 6.85 15.99 -18.05
CA ARG A 635 5.38 15.97 -18.16
C ARG A 635 4.78 14.74 -17.49
N ILE A 636 5.44 13.58 -17.57
CA ILE A 636 5.03 12.34 -16.88
C ILE A 636 4.91 12.56 -15.37
N GLN A 637 5.85 13.28 -14.76
CA GLN A 637 5.82 13.60 -13.31
C GLN A 637 4.55 14.36 -12.88
N ARG A 638 3.92 15.10 -13.79
CA ARG A 638 2.73 15.92 -13.51
C ARG A 638 1.42 15.17 -13.73
N LEU A 639 1.44 13.97 -14.33
CA LEU A 639 0.23 13.23 -14.66
C LEU A 639 -0.57 12.82 -13.43
N ARG A 640 0.11 12.53 -12.31
CA ARG A 640 -0.51 12.15 -11.03
C ARG A 640 -1.52 13.19 -10.55
N SER A 641 -1.22 14.49 -10.68
CA SER A 641 -2.14 15.56 -10.25
C SER A 641 -3.24 15.86 -11.28
N GLN A 642 -3.12 15.29 -12.49
CA GLN A 642 -4.05 15.50 -13.60
C GLN A 642 -5.03 14.34 -13.79
N ASN A 643 -5.09 13.39 -12.84
CA ASN A 643 -5.88 12.16 -12.97
C ASN A 643 -5.61 11.43 -14.29
N ALA A 644 -4.33 11.33 -14.65
CA ALA A 644 -3.88 10.69 -15.88
C ALA A 644 -2.65 9.81 -15.62
N GLY A 645 -2.37 8.89 -16.54
CA GLY A 645 -1.23 7.98 -16.45
C GLY A 645 -0.75 7.49 -17.79
N VAL A 646 0.51 7.08 -17.87
CA VAL A 646 1.09 6.47 -19.08
C VAL A 646 1.66 5.09 -18.75
N LEU A 647 1.40 4.10 -19.60
CA LEU A 647 2.10 2.81 -19.61
C LEU A 647 3.12 2.84 -20.75
N LEU A 648 4.40 2.75 -20.40
CA LEU A 648 5.52 2.72 -21.34
C LEU A 648 6.10 1.30 -21.37
N ALA A 649 5.92 0.58 -22.47
CA ALA A 649 6.64 -0.67 -22.71
C ALA A 649 7.90 -0.40 -23.54
N LEU A 650 9.05 -0.88 -23.05
CA LEU A 650 10.34 -0.78 -23.72
C LEU A 650 10.97 -2.17 -23.89
N ARG A 651 11.76 -2.32 -24.94
CA ARG A 651 12.55 -3.53 -25.19
C ARG A 651 13.77 -3.57 -24.28
N THR A 652 14.42 -2.43 -24.14
CA THR A 652 15.58 -2.18 -23.27
C THR A 652 15.56 -0.71 -22.87
N VAL A 653 16.17 -0.35 -21.73
CA VAL A 653 16.37 1.05 -21.38
C VAL A 653 17.41 1.72 -22.28
N GLY A 654 18.26 0.92 -22.96
CA GLY A 654 19.19 1.41 -23.97
C GLY A 654 18.53 2.11 -25.16
N ASP A 655 17.23 1.92 -25.39
CA ASP A 655 16.46 2.60 -26.42
C ASP A 655 16.13 4.06 -26.07
N VAL A 656 16.43 4.48 -24.84
CA VAL A 656 16.27 5.84 -24.33
C VAL A 656 17.66 6.49 -24.22
N PRO A 657 17.81 7.80 -24.53
CA PRO A 657 19.07 8.51 -24.31
C PRO A 657 19.61 8.34 -22.88
N GLU A 658 20.92 8.11 -22.73
CA GLU A 658 21.55 7.78 -21.45
C GLU A 658 21.31 8.84 -20.36
N ALA A 659 21.30 10.12 -20.74
CA ALA A 659 21.02 11.24 -19.85
C ALA A 659 19.61 11.16 -19.20
N LEU A 660 18.67 10.44 -19.81
CA LEU A 660 17.29 10.31 -19.36
C LEU A 660 17.02 9.04 -18.55
N HIS A 661 17.98 8.10 -18.46
CA HIS A 661 17.76 6.84 -17.73
C HIS A 661 17.34 7.08 -16.28
N GLY A 662 18.13 7.86 -15.52
CA GLY A 662 17.82 8.21 -14.13
C GLY A 662 16.51 9.00 -13.99
N PRO A 663 16.34 10.12 -14.71
CA PRO A 663 15.11 10.91 -14.69
C PRO A 663 13.83 10.11 -15.02
N LEU A 664 13.89 9.19 -15.99
CA LEU A 664 12.77 8.33 -16.37
C LEU A 664 12.32 7.44 -15.21
N TYR A 665 13.27 6.77 -14.55
CA TYR A 665 12.95 5.96 -13.37
C TYR A 665 12.39 6.80 -12.22
N GLY A 666 12.85 8.04 -12.05
CA GLY A 666 12.29 8.96 -11.06
C GLY A 666 10.92 9.53 -11.43
N ALA A 667 10.56 9.57 -12.71
CA ALA A 667 9.30 10.13 -13.18
C ALA A 667 8.10 9.18 -13.03
N VAL A 668 8.34 7.87 -13.05
CA VAL A 668 7.31 6.84 -12.90
C VAL A 668 7.25 6.30 -11.47
N GLY A 669 6.05 6.06 -10.96
CA GLY A 669 5.82 5.43 -9.66
C GLY A 669 5.80 3.91 -9.71
N CYS A 670 5.44 3.33 -10.87
CA CYS A 670 5.36 1.89 -11.07
C CYS A 670 6.45 1.41 -12.04
N ARG A 671 7.10 0.29 -11.70
CA ARG A 671 8.25 -0.26 -12.44
C ARG A 671 8.13 -1.77 -12.54
N MET A 672 8.32 -2.29 -13.75
CA MET A 672 8.20 -3.71 -14.05
C MET A 672 9.36 -4.19 -14.92
N ALA A 673 10.10 -5.18 -14.44
CA ALA A 673 11.18 -5.84 -15.18
C ALA A 673 10.75 -7.26 -15.55
N PHE A 674 10.67 -7.58 -16.83
CA PHE A 674 10.32 -8.90 -17.32
C PHE A 674 11.53 -9.85 -17.33
N CYS A 675 11.27 -11.15 -17.45
CA CYS A 675 12.33 -12.14 -17.62
C CYS A 675 13.23 -11.83 -18.84
N GLY A 676 14.54 -12.07 -18.70
CA GLY A 676 15.51 -11.92 -19.78
C GLY A 676 16.02 -10.50 -20.02
N VAL A 677 15.80 -9.56 -19.08
CA VAL A 677 16.47 -8.25 -19.12
C VAL A 677 17.98 -8.41 -19.08
N SER A 678 18.71 -7.49 -19.74
CA SER A 678 20.16 -7.49 -19.68
C SER A 678 20.67 -7.13 -18.27
N THR A 679 21.91 -7.49 -17.94
CA THR A 679 22.54 -7.06 -16.67
C THR A 679 22.68 -5.55 -16.59
N TRP A 680 22.82 -4.87 -17.73
CA TRP A 680 22.83 -3.40 -17.80
C TRP A 680 21.47 -2.81 -17.40
N ASP A 681 20.38 -3.30 -18.00
CA ASP A 681 19.02 -2.89 -17.64
C ASP A 681 18.72 -3.23 -16.18
N GLY A 682 19.09 -4.44 -15.74
CA GLY A 682 18.94 -4.91 -14.36
C GLY A 682 19.66 -4.04 -13.34
N GLY A 683 20.86 -3.55 -13.66
CA GLY A 683 21.60 -2.62 -12.80
C GLY A 683 20.86 -1.30 -12.55
N ARG A 684 20.16 -0.78 -13.56
CA ARG A 684 19.34 0.44 -13.40
C ARG A 684 18.10 0.21 -12.54
N PHE A 685 17.46 -0.95 -12.68
CA PHE A 685 16.36 -1.36 -11.79
C PHE A 685 16.83 -1.55 -10.34
N ALA A 686 17.94 -2.23 -10.14
CA ALA A 686 18.53 -2.44 -8.81
C ALA A 686 18.83 -1.10 -8.12
N GLN A 687 19.42 -0.15 -8.86
CA GLN A 687 19.67 1.21 -8.36
C GLN A 687 18.36 1.95 -8.02
N ALA A 688 17.33 1.83 -8.86
CA ALA A 688 16.05 2.52 -8.66
C ALA A 688 15.23 1.96 -7.49
N TRP A 689 15.30 0.65 -7.24
CA TRP A 689 14.63 0.01 -6.10
C TRP A 689 15.40 0.12 -4.80
N GLY A 690 16.70 0.42 -4.88
CA GLY A 690 17.57 0.62 -3.74
C GLY A 690 17.85 -0.65 -2.94
N THR A 691 18.33 -0.44 -1.74
CA THR A 691 18.82 -1.46 -0.83
C THR A 691 17.85 -1.72 0.32
N GLU A 692 17.96 -2.91 0.91
CA GLU A 692 17.23 -3.32 2.10
C GLU A 692 18.22 -3.90 3.12
N TRP A 693 17.98 -3.62 4.39
CA TRP A 693 18.76 -4.18 5.50
C TRP A 693 18.33 -5.62 5.71
N VAL A 694 19.16 -6.57 5.28
CA VAL A 694 18.91 -8.00 5.46
C VAL A 694 19.76 -8.52 6.62
N GLU A 695 19.11 -9.13 7.60
CA GLU A 695 19.78 -9.87 8.68
C GLU A 695 20.40 -11.15 8.13
N THR A 696 21.69 -11.08 7.81
CA THR A 696 22.45 -12.25 7.36
C THR A 696 22.98 -12.96 8.60
N THR A 697 22.54 -14.21 8.79
CA THR A 697 23.03 -15.05 9.87
C THR A 697 24.29 -15.77 9.41
N GLU A 698 25.45 -15.32 9.87
CA GLU A 698 26.71 -16.04 9.68
C GLU A 698 26.88 -17.04 10.82
N VAL A 699 26.76 -18.33 10.50
CA VAL A 699 27.02 -19.42 11.44
C VAL A 699 28.50 -19.76 11.38
N ALA A 700 29.30 -19.07 12.20
CA ALA A 700 30.70 -19.39 12.35
C ALA A 700 30.87 -20.51 13.38
N LYS A 701 31.25 -21.72 12.94
CA LYS A 701 31.55 -22.84 13.84
C LYS A 701 32.95 -22.66 14.44
N HIS A 702 33.06 -21.96 15.56
CA HIS A 702 34.29 -21.90 16.35
C HIS A 702 34.27 -22.99 17.45
N THR A 703 35.19 -23.96 17.36
CA THR A 703 35.46 -24.90 18.45
C THR A 703 36.23 -24.17 19.55
N VAL A 704 35.54 -23.71 20.58
CA VAL A 704 36.18 -23.09 21.75
C VAL A 704 36.82 -24.19 22.61
N PHE A 705 38.15 -24.27 22.58
CA PHE A 705 38.92 -24.91 23.65
C PHE A 705 38.90 -23.96 24.85
N ALA A 706 38.07 -24.27 25.85
CA ALA A 706 37.99 -23.51 27.10
C ALA A 706 39.08 -23.98 28.08
N ASP A 707 40.05 -23.10 28.36
CA ASP A 707 41.20 -23.37 29.24
C ASP A 707 41.02 -22.73 30.63
N GLN A 708 39.85 -22.94 31.26
CA GLN A 708 39.61 -22.54 32.65
C GLN A 708 38.88 -23.63 33.46
N PRO A 709 39.33 -23.94 34.70
CA PRO A 709 38.86 -25.09 35.46
C PRO A 709 37.43 -24.95 36.01
N MET A 710 36.94 -23.73 36.26
CA MET A 710 35.62 -23.49 36.86
C MET A 710 34.46 -23.77 35.88
N THR A 711 34.66 -23.50 34.59
CA THR A 711 33.64 -23.71 33.54
C THR A 711 33.47 -25.19 33.19
N ARG A 712 34.51 -26.03 33.35
CA ARG A 712 34.40 -27.50 33.20
C ARG A 712 33.39 -28.12 34.16
N PHE A 713 33.30 -27.64 35.40
CA PHE A 713 32.41 -28.23 36.39
C PHE A 713 30.94 -27.93 36.08
N ILE A 714 30.64 -26.69 35.70
CA ILE A 714 29.29 -26.27 35.27
C ILE A 714 28.88 -26.96 33.95
N HIS A 715 29.82 -27.14 33.02
CA HIS A 715 29.58 -27.90 31.79
C HIS A 715 29.42 -29.40 32.03
N ALA A 716 30.13 -29.99 32.99
CA ALA A 716 30.02 -31.41 33.32
C ALA A 716 28.67 -31.74 33.98
N VAL A 717 28.22 -30.91 34.92
CA VAL A 717 26.92 -31.09 35.59
C VAL A 717 25.76 -30.89 34.60
N ARG A 718 25.86 -29.92 33.68
CA ARG A 718 24.82 -29.67 32.66
C ARG A 718 24.78 -30.72 31.53
N LYS A 719 25.94 -31.32 31.19
CA LYS A 719 26.08 -32.39 30.19
C LYS A 719 25.50 -33.72 30.68
N LEU A 720 25.57 -33.99 31.99
CA LEU A 720 25.00 -35.20 32.60
C LEU A 720 23.46 -35.20 32.62
N VAL A 721 22.83 -34.02 32.52
CA VAL A 721 21.37 -33.87 32.58
C VAL A 721 20.71 -33.87 31.18
N THR A 722 21.41 -33.47 30.12
CA THR A 722 20.78 -33.22 28.80
C THR A 722 21.28 -34.07 27.62
N GLY A 723 22.30 -34.92 27.80
CA GLY A 723 22.64 -35.99 26.84
C GLY A 723 23.04 -35.57 25.42
N ARG A 724 23.29 -34.28 25.13
CA ARG A 724 23.81 -33.82 23.84
C ARG A 724 25.05 -32.95 24.02
N ALA A 725 26.10 -33.24 23.24
CA ALA A 725 27.30 -32.41 23.15
C ALA A 725 26.96 -31.10 22.41
N VAL A 726 27.25 -29.97 23.05
CA VAL A 726 26.98 -28.63 22.52
C VAL A 726 28.13 -28.23 21.61
N THR A 727 27.92 -28.22 20.29
CA THR A 727 28.59 -27.25 19.43
C THR A 727 27.87 -25.92 19.64
N THR A 728 28.52 -24.95 20.27
CA THR A 728 28.01 -23.57 20.31
C THR A 728 28.14 -23.00 18.90
N ASP A 729 27.06 -23.06 18.13
CA ASP A 729 26.93 -22.28 16.91
C ASP A 729 26.94 -20.79 17.32
N ALA A 730 28.04 -20.09 17.05
CA ALA A 730 28.06 -18.63 17.15
C ALA A 730 27.28 -18.08 15.96
N VAL A 731 25.98 -17.93 16.16
CA VAL A 731 25.06 -17.28 15.24
C VAL A 731 25.30 -15.78 15.35
N THR A 732 26.15 -15.26 14.46
CA THR A 732 26.38 -13.83 14.37
C THR A 732 25.37 -13.28 13.38
N VAL A 733 24.34 -12.59 13.88
CA VAL A 733 23.39 -11.88 13.02
C VAL A 733 24.04 -10.56 12.63
N ARG A 734 24.45 -10.45 11.37
CA ARG A 734 24.99 -9.22 10.80
C ARG A 734 23.92 -8.60 9.91
N GLN A 735 23.53 -7.36 10.22
CA GLN A 735 22.72 -6.57 9.30
C GLN A 735 23.62 -6.11 8.16
N VAL A 736 23.31 -6.58 6.94
CA VAL A 736 24.01 -6.19 5.71
C VAL A 736 23.00 -5.51 4.81
N GLU A 737 23.36 -4.33 4.32
CA GLU A 737 22.62 -3.63 3.29
C GLU A 737 22.81 -4.36 1.96
N ARG A 738 21.74 -4.96 1.42
CA ARG A 738 21.76 -5.71 0.15
C ARG A 738 20.73 -5.11 -0.79
N GLU A 739 21.04 -5.04 -2.08
CA GLU A 739 20.06 -4.70 -3.10
C GLU A 739 18.85 -5.63 -2.99
N ARG A 740 17.63 -5.07 -3.09
CA ARG A 740 16.40 -5.88 -3.02
C ARG A 740 16.35 -6.94 -4.13
N TRP A 741 16.90 -6.58 -5.29
CA TRP A 741 17.15 -7.43 -6.44
C TRP A 741 18.46 -6.97 -7.08
N SER A 742 19.42 -7.87 -7.22
CA SER A 742 20.66 -7.58 -7.92
C SER A 742 20.47 -7.62 -9.45
N ALA A 743 21.35 -6.93 -10.17
CA ALA A 743 21.36 -6.95 -11.64
C ALA A 743 21.42 -8.37 -12.21
N SER A 744 22.23 -9.26 -11.60
CA SER A 744 22.38 -10.66 -12.00
C SER A 744 21.14 -11.50 -11.69
N GLU A 745 20.47 -11.25 -10.56
CA GLU A 745 19.21 -11.92 -10.22
C GLU A 745 18.11 -11.53 -11.21
N LEU A 746 18.02 -10.26 -11.62
CA LEU A 746 17.04 -9.83 -12.62
C LEU A 746 17.31 -10.43 -14.00
N ALA A 747 18.59 -10.55 -14.40
CA ALA A 747 18.96 -11.09 -15.70
C ALA A 747 18.80 -12.62 -15.79
N HIS A 748 19.07 -13.34 -14.69
CA HIS A 748 19.20 -14.82 -14.74
C HIS A 748 18.28 -15.60 -13.81
N ALA A 749 17.78 -15.00 -12.73
CA ALA A 749 16.96 -15.70 -11.74
C ALA A 749 15.45 -15.55 -11.98
N VAL A 750 15.01 -14.56 -12.77
CA VAL A 750 13.58 -14.36 -13.10
C VAL A 750 13.13 -15.43 -14.09
N PRO A 751 12.20 -16.34 -13.72
CA PRO A 751 11.76 -17.41 -14.61
C PRO A 751 10.94 -16.87 -15.78
N ALA A 752 10.87 -17.65 -16.88
CA ALA A 752 10.00 -17.32 -18.00
C ALA A 752 8.53 -17.19 -17.56
N GLY A 753 7.82 -16.21 -18.11
CA GLY A 753 6.45 -15.90 -17.73
C GLY A 753 6.30 -15.23 -16.35
N HIS A 754 7.41 -14.78 -15.75
CA HIS A 754 7.40 -13.95 -14.55
C HIS A 754 7.98 -12.56 -14.82
N ALA A 755 7.66 -11.64 -13.92
CA ALA A 755 8.24 -10.31 -13.88
C ALA A 755 8.39 -9.84 -12.43
N VAL A 756 9.36 -8.95 -12.20
CA VAL A 756 9.50 -8.25 -10.93
C VAL A 756 8.74 -6.93 -11.02
N LEU A 757 7.79 -6.71 -10.14
CA LEU A 757 6.89 -5.57 -10.14
C LEU A 757 7.00 -4.79 -8.83
N SER A 758 7.16 -3.48 -8.93
CA SER A 758 7.06 -2.52 -7.82
C SER A 758 6.02 -1.47 -8.19
N LEU A 759 5.16 -1.14 -7.23
CA LEU A 759 4.02 -0.25 -7.44
C LEU A 759 4.02 0.87 -6.41
N THR A 760 3.60 2.05 -6.83
CA THR A 760 3.30 3.17 -5.95
C THR A 760 1.90 3.66 -6.28
N SER A 761 1.04 3.82 -5.30
CA SER A 761 -0.31 4.36 -5.52
C SER A 761 -0.29 5.88 -5.61
N VAL A 762 -1.36 6.46 -6.17
CA VAL A 762 -1.60 7.91 -6.17
C VAL A 762 -1.74 8.48 -4.75
N GLU A 763 -2.01 7.64 -3.74
CA GLU A 763 -2.02 8.04 -2.33
C GLU A 763 -0.63 7.99 -1.66
N GLY A 764 0.37 7.44 -2.36
CA GLY A 764 1.74 7.30 -1.86
C GLY A 764 2.01 6.00 -1.10
N GLU A 765 1.07 5.05 -1.12
CA GLU A 765 1.31 3.70 -0.63
C GLU A 765 2.24 2.95 -1.58
N TYR A 766 3.10 2.10 -1.03
CA TYR A 766 4.17 1.45 -1.77
C TYR A 766 4.13 -0.08 -1.66
N ALA A 767 4.28 -0.75 -2.81
CA ALA A 767 4.54 -2.18 -2.93
C ALA A 767 6.02 -2.39 -3.32
N PRO A 768 6.78 -3.16 -2.51
CA PRO A 768 8.19 -3.43 -2.81
C PRO A 768 8.34 -4.23 -4.12
N PRO A 769 9.55 -4.27 -4.71
CA PRO A 769 9.81 -5.09 -5.89
C PRO A 769 9.64 -6.57 -5.56
N LEU A 770 8.55 -7.16 -6.06
CA LEU A 770 8.19 -8.55 -5.79
C LEU A 770 8.00 -9.31 -7.11
N LEU A 771 8.27 -10.62 -7.07
CA LEU A 771 8.13 -11.49 -8.23
C LEU A 771 6.66 -11.88 -8.43
N VAL A 772 6.15 -11.66 -9.64
CA VAL A 772 4.80 -11.98 -10.11
C VAL A 772 4.88 -13.12 -11.12
N ASP A 773 4.06 -14.16 -10.95
CA ASP A 773 3.76 -15.14 -12.01
C ASP A 773 2.63 -14.61 -12.89
N LEU A 774 2.93 -14.40 -14.18
CA LEU A 774 2.00 -13.84 -15.16
C LEU A 774 1.17 -14.91 -15.88
N ARG A 775 1.37 -16.19 -15.56
CA ARG A 775 0.67 -17.31 -16.23
C ARG A 775 -0.69 -17.63 -15.61
N GLY A 776 -1.02 -17.05 -14.45
CA GLY A 776 -2.35 -17.11 -13.82
C GLY A 776 -2.38 -17.78 -12.46
#